data_AF-A0A949N7R9-F1
#
_entry.id   AF-A0A949N7R9-F1
#
_cell.length_a   1.000
_cell.length_b   1.000
_cell.length_c   1.000
_cell.angle_alpha   90.00
_cell.angle_beta   90.00
_cell.angle_gamma   90.00
#
_symmetry.space_group_name_H-M   'P 1'
#
loop_
_entity.id
_entity.type
_entity.pdbx_description
1 polymer ?
#
loop_
_entity_poly.entity_id
_entity_poly.type
_entity_poly.pdbx_seq_one_letter_code
_entity_poly.pdbx_strand_id
1 'polypeptide(L)'
;MSVPEQTGYTVVGGGAIGGTLAHSLIAAGHPVTLVDTDAEHVAQVRAHGLTVLRGQERETVAPRAVTTPEQYAGPPLGRVLLAVKAQATEAAMDWIAPRLAEDGCVVSVQNGFNEDLIASYVGVGRTVAAFVNIFADLAEPGVIRYGGPGALVLGEVGGAPVSPRVRSIVADLRAWGPALASDNVEGYLWAKAGFGAMLSATALADAPMADLIDRHRPAMYALVREIFAVADASGVRRESFDAFDAVAMGPQSSPAVREAACDELVRWLRGQPKDRSGIWRDLAVRRRPVEVTTHYGSVLAGAEQAGLEAPVLRAVLEGLRALERDPAGMSEQLLDELDRLAADLAAYTSVESASDDLDALRTCLEHLRGWLDRSLGAPAQEERRERPGAADVLIRRYAGTGALRDAPPVLLLAHYDTVWPTGTLEQWPFGRDGDRIVGPGVFDMKAGLVQVVWALRALHALGLPAPPCTLLLNGDEETGSAASQAVIEAEARAARAVLVFEASADGGALKTTRKGVGLFTLTVEGVEAHAGLDPADGASAVLEAAHRIIALDRLQDLSLGTSVNVGVVAGGTRSNVTAGHFRAELDIRVATGEERDRISRALAEIAPLDARTTVRLTGGWNRPVFERTPGVARLYELARACARPLGVDLRETAVGGASDGNFALATGTPVLDGLGAIGGGAHARSEHVSAAGMVERSALAAGVLAAFAADRPAEAA
;
A
#
# COMPACT_ATOMS: atom_id res chain seq x y z
N MET A 1 49.49 -12.49 45.04
CA MET A 1 48.80 -12.05 43.81
C MET A 1 47.31 -12.18 44.06
N SER A 2 46.62 -11.06 44.25
CA SER A 2 45.17 -11.03 44.38
C SER A 2 44.56 -11.51 43.07
N VAL A 3 43.68 -12.52 43.15
CA VAL A 3 42.79 -12.89 42.03
C VAL A 3 42.05 -11.61 41.62
N PRO A 4 42.00 -11.23 40.33
CA PRO A 4 41.23 -10.07 39.91
C PRO A 4 39.78 -10.26 40.37
N GLU A 5 39.24 -9.28 41.09
CA GLU A 5 37.85 -9.32 41.54
C GLU A 5 36.97 -9.46 40.28
N GLN A 6 36.22 -10.55 40.18
CA GLN A 6 35.36 -10.82 39.01
C GLN A 6 34.37 -9.66 38.85
N THR A 7 34.40 -8.98 37.70
CA THR A 7 33.49 -7.88 37.39
C THR A 7 32.05 -8.33 37.58
N GLY A 8 31.34 -7.76 38.56
CA GLY A 8 29.96 -8.15 38.87
C GLY A 8 28.94 -7.57 37.91
N TYR A 9 27.78 -8.23 37.84
CA TYR A 9 26.64 -7.78 37.05
C TYR A 9 25.58 -7.16 37.96
N THR A 10 24.95 -6.09 37.48
CA THR A 10 23.69 -5.59 38.02
C THR A 10 22.59 -5.89 37.02
N VAL A 11 21.58 -6.65 37.40
CA VAL A 11 20.42 -6.92 36.56
C VAL A 11 19.29 -6.02 37.04
N VAL A 12 18.86 -5.09 36.18
CA VAL A 12 17.75 -4.17 36.46
C VAL A 12 16.52 -4.69 35.72
N GLY A 13 15.55 -5.19 36.48
CA GLY A 13 14.41 -5.99 35.99
C GLY A 13 14.66 -7.49 36.17
N GLY A 14 14.20 -8.05 37.29
CA GLY A 14 14.28 -9.47 37.65
C GLY A 14 13.16 -10.35 37.10
N GLY A 15 12.37 -9.82 36.15
CA GLY A 15 11.34 -10.58 35.44
C GLY A 15 11.88 -11.70 34.55
N ALA A 16 11.08 -12.13 33.56
CA ALA A 16 11.36 -13.32 32.76
C ALA A 16 12.75 -13.33 32.08
N ILE A 17 13.12 -12.27 31.35
CA ILE A 17 14.41 -12.19 30.66
C ILE A 17 15.55 -11.97 31.65
N GLY A 18 15.49 -10.88 32.42
CA GLY A 18 16.57 -10.49 33.31
C GLY A 18 16.85 -11.52 34.40
N GLY A 19 15.81 -12.08 35.02
CA GLY A 19 15.98 -13.15 36.00
C GLY A 19 16.50 -14.46 35.40
N THR A 20 16.14 -14.80 34.15
CA THR A 20 16.73 -15.96 33.44
C THR A 20 18.24 -15.78 33.27
N LEU A 21 18.67 -14.60 32.81
CA LEU A 21 20.09 -14.29 32.64
C LEU A 21 20.82 -14.18 33.98
N ALA A 22 20.20 -13.55 34.99
CA ALA A 22 20.73 -13.47 36.36
C ALA A 22 20.98 -14.88 36.92
N HIS A 23 20.00 -15.77 36.79
CA HIS A 23 20.11 -17.14 37.28
C HIS A 23 21.32 -17.85 36.66
N SER A 24 21.44 -17.83 35.34
CA SER A 24 22.53 -18.49 34.62
C SER A 24 23.91 -17.90 34.93
N LEU A 25 24.01 -16.58 35.08
CA LEU A 25 25.27 -15.94 35.49
C LEU A 25 25.68 -16.35 36.91
N ILE A 26 24.73 -16.42 37.85
CA ILE A 26 25.02 -16.87 39.22
C ILE A 26 25.44 -18.35 39.23
N ALA A 27 24.74 -19.21 38.47
CA ALA A 27 25.08 -20.62 38.35
C ALA A 27 26.50 -20.84 37.77
N ALA A 28 26.97 -19.95 36.89
CA ALA A 28 28.33 -19.94 36.37
C ALA A 28 29.37 -19.26 37.30
N GLY A 29 28.95 -18.80 38.48
CA GLY A 29 29.82 -18.24 39.51
C GLY A 29 30.05 -16.73 39.42
N HIS A 30 29.33 -16.01 38.55
CA HIS A 30 29.44 -14.55 38.49
C HIS A 30 28.66 -13.88 39.63
N PRO A 31 29.21 -12.84 40.28
CA PRO A 31 28.48 -12.11 41.32
C PRO A 31 27.41 -11.22 40.67
N VAL A 32 26.13 -11.49 40.99
CA VAL A 32 24.99 -10.73 40.46
C VAL A 32 24.24 -9.98 41.56
N THR A 33 23.99 -8.69 41.34
CA THR A 33 23.02 -7.90 42.11
C THR A 33 21.73 -7.77 41.30
N LEU A 34 20.60 -8.18 41.88
CA LEU A 34 19.29 -8.07 41.26
C LEU A 34 18.56 -6.82 41.79
N VAL A 35 18.09 -5.97 40.89
CA VAL A 35 17.31 -4.77 41.21
C VAL A 35 15.97 -4.84 40.49
N ASP A 36 14.87 -4.80 41.24
CA ASP A 36 13.51 -4.80 40.67
C ASP A 36 12.60 -3.85 41.46
N THR A 37 11.65 -3.21 40.77
CA THR A 37 10.65 -2.32 41.38
C THR A 37 9.54 -3.10 42.08
N ASP A 38 9.32 -4.37 41.73
CA ASP A 38 8.36 -5.25 42.40
C ASP A 38 8.91 -5.69 43.76
N ALA A 39 8.43 -5.03 44.81
CA ALA A 39 8.84 -5.29 46.19
C ALA A 39 8.52 -6.73 46.65
N GLU A 40 7.45 -7.34 46.14
CA GLU A 40 7.10 -8.72 46.47
C GLU A 40 8.09 -9.68 45.81
N HIS A 41 8.40 -9.47 44.53
CA HIS A 41 9.43 -10.23 43.82
C HIS A 41 10.79 -10.12 44.51
N VAL A 42 11.23 -8.91 44.87
CA VAL A 42 12.48 -8.67 45.61
C VAL A 42 12.48 -9.41 46.95
N ALA A 43 11.38 -9.34 47.71
CA ALA A 43 11.27 -10.02 49.01
C ALA A 43 11.36 -11.55 48.87
N GLN A 44 10.68 -12.13 47.88
CA GLN A 44 10.71 -13.58 47.63
C GLN A 44 12.09 -14.07 47.21
N VAL A 45 12.75 -13.38 46.28
CA VAL A 45 14.11 -13.75 45.85
C VAL A 45 15.11 -13.59 47.01
N ARG A 46 14.95 -12.55 47.85
CA ARG A 46 15.81 -12.37 49.02
C ARG A 46 15.64 -13.48 50.07
N ALA A 47 14.42 -13.97 50.28
CA ALA A 47 14.12 -15.00 51.26
C ALA A 47 14.45 -16.42 50.77
N HIS A 48 14.24 -16.69 49.48
CA HIS A 48 14.24 -18.07 48.95
C HIS A 48 15.17 -18.29 47.76
N GLY A 49 15.88 -17.26 47.29
CA GLY A 49 16.67 -17.30 46.07
C GLY A 49 15.83 -17.16 44.81
N LEU A 50 16.51 -17.03 43.66
CA LEU A 50 15.90 -16.95 42.35
C LEU A 50 15.78 -18.36 41.77
N THR A 51 14.56 -18.77 41.42
CA THR A 51 14.29 -20.12 40.92
C THR A 51 13.99 -20.10 39.42
N VAL A 52 14.55 -21.06 38.67
CA VAL A 52 14.16 -21.36 37.29
C VAL A 52 13.59 -22.78 37.21
N LEU A 53 12.43 -22.91 36.57
CA LEU A 53 11.74 -24.17 36.29
C LEU A 53 12.02 -24.61 34.84
N ARG A 54 12.59 -25.80 34.65
CA ARG A 54 12.83 -26.42 33.33
C ARG A 54 12.06 -27.74 33.25
N GLY A 55 10.82 -27.67 32.75
CA GLY A 55 9.91 -28.82 32.82
C GLY A 55 9.56 -29.14 34.28
N GLN A 56 9.94 -30.32 34.77
CA GLN A 56 9.76 -30.70 36.18
C GLN A 56 10.98 -30.35 37.06
N GLU A 57 12.09 -29.94 36.46
CA GLU A 57 13.29 -29.59 37.20
C GLU A 57 13.18 -28.19 37.80
N ARG A 58 13.62 -28.06 39.05
CA ARG A 58 13.65 -26.81 39.81
C ARG A 58 15.08 -26.54 40.23
N GLU A 59 15.64 -25.43 39.75
CA GLU A 59 16.97 -24.96 40.11
C GLU A 59 16.85 -23.60 40.80
N THR A 60 17.55 -23.41 41.90
CA THR A 60 17.51 -22.17 42.69
C THR A 60 18.92 -21.68 42.96
N VAL A 61 19.15 -20.40 42.72
CA VAL A 61 20.42 -19.73 42.98
C VAL A 61 20.22 -18.51 43.87
N ALA A 62 21.27 -18.12 44.60
CA ALA A 62 21.24 -16.96 45.48
C ALA A 62 22.03 -15.79 44.87
N PRO A 63 21.37 -14.68 44.48
CA PRO A 63 22.07 -13.47 44.06
C PRO A 63 22.93 -12.91 45.21
N ARG A 64 24.02 -12.20 44.87
CA ARG A 64 24.88 -11.54 45.86
C ARG A 64 24.10 -10.50 46.68
N ALA A 65 23.20 -9.79 46.02
CA ALA A 65 22.29 -8.83 46.64
C ALA A 65 20.98 -8.76 45.83
N VAL A 66 19.88 -8.47 46.52
CA VAL A 66 18.55 -8.32 45.91
C VAL A 66 17.85 -7.14 46.57
N THR A 67 17.48 -6.13 45.79
CA THR A 67 17.02 -4.84 46.32
C THR A 67 16.05 -4.12 45.40
N THR A 68 15.26 -3.19 45.95
CA THR A 68 14.53 -2.22 45.13
C THR A 68 15.43 -1.02 44.80
N PRO A 69 15.12 -0.22 43.77
CA PRO A 69 15.89 0.99 43.45
C PRO A 69 16.10 1.93 44.64
N GLU A 70 15.10 2.05 45.52
CA GLU A 70 15.12 2.93 46.70
C GLU A 70 15.97 2.36 47.84
N GLN A 71 16.07 1.03 47.92
CA GLN A 71 16.83 0.32 48.95
C GLN A 71 18.30 0.09 48.54
N TYR A 72 18.68 0.44 47.31
CA TYR A 72 20.03 0.21 46.81
C TYR A 72 21.04 1.13 47.49
N ALA A 73 21.95 0.53 48.26
CA ALA A 73 23.10 1.18 48.87
C ALA A 73 24.44 0.54 48.45
N GLY A 74 24.44 -0.10 47.27
CA GLY A 74 25.61 -0.79 46.71
C GLY A 74 26.65 0.17 46.08
N PRO A 75 27.78 -0.38 45.60
CA PRO A 75 28.81 0.40 44.89
C PRO A 75 28.29 0.93 43.54
N PRO A 76 29.06 1.79 42.85
CA PRO A 76 28.75 2.17 41.46
C PRO A 76 28.54 0.95 40.55
N LEU A 77 27.63 1.07 39.58
CA LEU A 77 27.21 -0.01 38.70
C LEU A 77 28.25 -0.27 37.61
N GLY A 78 28.81 -1.48 37.55
CA GLY A 78 29.73 -1.90 36.49
C GLY A 78 28.99 -2.30 35.21
N ARG A 79 28.72 -3.60 35.04
CA ARG A 79 27.95 -4.12 33.90
C ARG A 79 26.48 -4.21 34.26
N VAL A 80 25.63 -3.40 33.62
CA VAL A 80 24.18 -3.43 33.83
C VAL A 80 23.52 -4.23 32.71
N LEU A 81 22.77 -5.27 33.06
CA LEU A 81 21.80 -5.89 32.14
C LEU A 81 20.44 -5.24 32.41
N LEU A 82 19.99 -4.40 31.49
CA LEU A 82 18.70 -3.73 31.59
C LEU A 82 17.64 -4.61 30.92
N ALA A 83 16.69 -5.11 31.69
CA ALA A 83 15.69 -6.09 31.27
C ALA A 83 14.26 -5.69 31.67
N VAL A 84 14.01 -4.38 31.79
CA VAL A 84 12.67 -3.84 32.09
C VAL A 84 11.80 -3.83 30.83
N LYS A 85 10.49 -3.65 31.02
CA LYS A 85 9.59 -3.37 29.90
C LYS A 85 9.96 -2.04 29.24
N ALA A 86 9.74 -1.92 27.92
CA ALA A 86 10.16 -0.74 27.17
C ALA A 86 9.61 0.59 27.74
N GLN A 87 8.39 0.58 28.30
CA GLN A 87 7.78 1.76 28.93
C GLN A 87 8.49 2.21 30.21
N ALA A 88 9.26 1.33 30.85
CA ALA A 88 9.98 1.61 32.09
C ALA A 88 11.47 1.93 31.85
N THR A 89 11.93 1.93 30.60
CA THR A 89 13.34 2.18 30.25
C THR A 89 13.79 3.56 30.73
N GLU A 90 13.00 4.61 30.51
CA GLU A 90 13.35 5.99 30.91
C GLU A 90 13.56 6.11 32.43
N ALA A 91 12.58 5.67 33.23
CA ALA A 91 12.67 5.68 34.69
C ALA A 91 13.82 4.81 35.23
N ALA A 92 14.12 3.68 34.57
CA ALA A 92 15.27 2.86 34.93
C ALA A 92 16.58 3.59 34.61
N MET A 93 16.67 4.30 33.48
CA MET A 93 17.86 5.05 33.08
C MET A 93 18.11 6.28 33.97
N ASP A 94 17.06 6.99 34.40
CA ASP A 94 17.15 8.04 35.43
C ASP A 94 17.83 7.53 36.71
N TRP A 95 17.58 6.27 37.07
CA TRP A 95 18.20 5.63 38.24
C TRP A 95 19.61 5.10 37.96
N ILE A 96 19.83 4.49 36.78
CA ILE A 96 21.11 3.85 36.39
C ILE A 96 22.19 4.90 36.09
N ALA A 97 21.91 5.89 35.24
CA ALA A 97 22.90 6.82 34.72
C ALA A 97 23.75 7.53 35.80
N PRO A 98 23.17 8.08 36.89
CA PRO A 98 23.96 8.72 37.94
C PRO A 98 24.75 7.73 38.81
N ARG A 99 24.48 6.42 38.69
CA ARG A 99 25.13 5.35 39.48
C ARG A 99 26.12 4.53 38.66
N LEU A 100 26.18 4.71 37.35
CA LEU A 100 27.02 3.93 36.46
C LEU A 100 28.51 4.29 36.66
N ALA A 101 29.33 3.31 37.03
CA ALA A 101 30.77 3.44 37.21
C ALA A 101 31.44 3.99 35.94
N GLU A 102 32.58 4.67 36.06
CA GLU A 102 33.25 5.33 34.92
C GLU A 102 33.52 4.40 33.73
N ASP A 103 33.89 3.14 34.00
CA ASP A 103 34.12 2.07 33.03
C ASP A 103 32.89 1.14 32.82
N GLY A 104 31.77 1.48 33.45
CA GLY A 104 30.51 0.74 33.39
C GLY A 104 29.76 0.93 32.07
N CYS A 105 28.92 -0.06 31.74
CA CYS A 105 28.11 -0.09 30.52
C CYS A 105 26.71 -0.66 30.78
N VAL A 106 25.76 -0.30 29.92
CA VAL A 106 24.38 -0.81 29.93
C VAL A 106 24.14 -1.68 28.71
N VAL A 107 23.71 -2.92 28.95
CA VAL A 107 23.32 -3.89 27.92
C VAL A 107 21.79 -3.90 27.83
N SER A 108 21.27 -3.53 26.67
CA SER A 108 19.83 -3.43 26.35
C SER A 108 19.23 -4.82 26.11
N VAL A 109 19.04 -5.64 27.15
CA VAL A 109 18.41 -6.97 27.02
C VAL A 109 16.89 -6.87 27.10
N GLN A 110 16.30 -6.07 26.21
CA GLN A 110 14.88 -5.73 26.17
C GLN A 110 14.27 -6.05 24.81
N ASN A 111 12.94 -6.13 24.75
CA ASN A 111 12.22 -6.14 23.46
C ASN A 111 12.02 -4.70 22.95
N GLY A 112 12.00 -4.55 21.62
CA GLY A 112 11.86 -3.25 20.96
C GLY A 112 13.19 -2.50 20.81
N PHE A 113 13.12 -1.29 20.27
CA PHE A 113 14.28 -0.41 20.06
C PHE A 113 14.44 0.52 21.27
N ASN A 114 15.43 0.26 22.12
CA ASN A 114 15.67 1.04 23.36
C ASN A 114 17.06 1.67 23.39
N GLU A 115 17.93 1.29 22.45
CA GLU A 115 19.35 1.61 22.41
C GLU A 115 19.61 3.11 22.33
N ASP A 116 18.84 3.83 21.51
CA ASP A 116 18.97 5.29 21.36
C ASP A 116 18.56 6.02 22.64
N LEU A 117 17.49 5.56 23.29
CA LEU A 117 17.07 6.11 24.58
C LEU A 117 18.17 5.89 25.62
N ILE A 118 18.69 4.67 25.76
CA ILE A 118 19.79 4.35 26.69
C ILE A 118 21.04 5.20 26.36
N ALA A 119 21.40 5.29 25.08
CA ALA A 119 22.55 6.07 24.63
C ALA A 119 22.39 7.59 24.87
N SER A 120 21.17 8.12 24.90
CA SER A 120 20.95 9.53 25.25
C SER A 120 21.32 9.85 26.71
N TYR A 121 21.29 8.85 27.60
CA TYR A 121 21.66 8.98 29.01
C TYR A 121 23.15 8.73 29.29
N VAL A 122 23.72 7.68 28.69
CA VAL A 122 25.09 7.22 29.04
C VAL A 122 26.09 7.32 27.89
N GLY A 123 25.64 7.71 26.70
CA GLY A 123 26.41 7.77 25.48
C GLY A 123 26.52 6.42 24.77
N VAL A 124 26.59 6.46 23.43
CA VAL A 124 26.79 5.28 22.56
C VAL A 124 27.98 4.42 23.02
N GLY A 125 29.06 5.07 23.44
CA GLY A 125 30.27 4.42 23.95
C GLY A 125 30.08 3.63 25.24
N ARG A 126 28.92 3.67 25.90
CA ARG A 126 28.58 2.90 27.12
C ARG A 126 27.30 2.08 26.98
N THR A 127 26.69 2.08 25.79
CA THR A 127 25.52 1.27 25.45
C THR A 127 25.94 0.05 24.63
N VAL A 128 25.40 -1.11 24.98
CA VAL A 128 25.54 -2.36 24.22
C VAL A 128 24.14 -2.79 23.78
N ALA A 129 23.95 -2.91 22.47
CA ALA A 129 22.69 -3.38 21.89
C ALA A 129 22.57 -4.89 22.04
N ALA A 130 21.35 -5.38 22.24
CA ALA A 130 21.11 -6.81 22.26
C ALA A 130 19.81 -7.21 21.57
N PHE A 131 19.92 -8.09 20.57
CA PHE A 131 18.80 -8.89 20.13
C PHE A 131 18.60 -10.04 21.12
N VAL A 132 17.47 -10.02 21.82
CA VAL A 132 17.11 -11.04 22.81
C VAL A 132 15.88 -11.82 22.35
N ASN A 133 15.98 -13.11 22.06
CA ASN A 133 14.84 -13.98 21.75
C ASN A 133 14.77 -15.12 22.76
N ILE A 134 14.46 -14.78 24.02
CA ILE A 134 14.38 -15.72 25.14
C ILE A 134 12.92 -16.00 25.47
N PHE A 135 12.52 -17.26 25.40
CA PHE A 135 11.20 -17.70 25.83
C PHE A 135 11.23 -17.98 27.34
N ALA A 136 10.62 -17.10 28.13
CA ALA A 136 10.45 -17.30 29.57
C ALA A 136 9.22 -16.53 30.07
N ASP A 137 8.64 -16.99 31.17
CA ASP A 137 7.56 -16.30 31.88
C ASP A 137 7.90 -16.22 33.38
N LEU A 138 7.56 -15.11 34.03
CA LEU A 138 7.55 -15.08 35.50
C LEU A 138 6.30 -15.85 35.97
N ALA A 139 6.51 -17.02 36.57
CA ALA A 139 5.42 -17.90 36.99
C ALA A 139 4.75 -17.40 38.28
N GLU A 140 5.58 -16.95 39.22
CA GLU A 140 5.22 -16.31 40.49
C GLU A 140 6.43 -15.48 40.95
N PRO A 141 6.27 -14.56 41.92
CA PRO A 141 7.38 -13.79 42.47
C PRO A 141 8.59 -14.68 42.85
N GLY A 142 9.76 -14.39 42.29
CA GLY A 142 11.01 -15.15 42.45
C GLY A 142 11.14 -16.47 41.67
N VAL A 143 10.13 -16.86 40.87
CA VAL A 143 10.14 -18.13 40.12
C VAL A 143 9.87 -17.91 38.63
N ILE A 144 10.82 -18.32 37.80
CA ILE A 144 10.77 -18.17 36.35
C ILE A 144 10.52 -19.52 35.71
N ARG A 145 9.61 -19.57 34.75
CA ARG A 145 9.39 -20.73 33.89
C ARG A 145 10.19 -20.56 32.61
N TYR A 146 11.16 -21.44 32.38
CA TYR A 146 11.93 -21.47 31.15
C TYR A 146 11.08 -22.05 30.02
N GLY A 147 10.99 -21.33 28.91
CA GLY A 147 10.13 -21.64 27.78
C GLY A 147 10.80 -22.41 26.64
N GLY A 148 12.12 -22.68 26.72
CA GLY A 148 12.86 -23.42 25.71
C GLY A 148 14.04 -22.65 25.11
N PRO A 149 14.72 -23.25 24.11
CA PRO A 149 15.88 -22.63 23.47
C PRO A 149 15.52 -21.31 22.79
N GLY A 150 16.49 -20.40 22.74
CA GLY A 150 16.34 -19.08 22.15
C GLY A 150 17.68 -18.55 21.65
N ALA A 151 17.69 -17.30 21.20
CA ALA A 151 18.88 -16.64 20.65
C ALA A 151 19.19 -15.35 21.41
N LEU A 152 20.47 -15.05 21.58
CA LEU A 152 20.94 -13.81 22.19
C LEU A 152 22.15 -13.29 21.39
N VAL A 153 22.00 -12.14 20.76
CA VAL A 153 23.07 -11.53 19.95
C VAL A 153 23.36 -10.15 20.52
N LEU A 154 24.61 -9.90 20.88
CA LEU A 154 25.07 -8.61 21.40
C LEU A 154 26.00 -7.95 20.38
N GLY A 155 25.93 -6.62 20.32
CA GLY A 155 26.80 -5.82 19.46
C GLY A 155 26.96 -4.41 19.99
N GLU A 156 27.90 -3.70 19.39
CA GLU A 156 27.99 -2.26 19.59
C GLU A 156 26.86 -1.55 18.84
N VAL A 157 26.37 -0.43 19.37
CA VAL A 157 25.32 0.38 18.73
C VAL A 157 25.87 0.99 17.43
N GLY A 158 25.02 1.09 16.40
CA GLY A 158 25.36 1.73 15.12
C GLY A 158 26.34 0.92 14.25
N GLY A 159 26.36 -0.41 14.39
CA GLY A 159 27.14 -1.29 13.52
C GLY A 159 28.66 -1.24 13.75
N ALA A 160 29.10 -0.75 14.90
CA ALA A 160 30.52 -0.69 15.20
C ALA A 160 31.13 -2.10 15.39
N PRO A 161 32.43 -2.30 15.07
CA PRO A 161 33.09 -3.59 15.22
C PRO A 161 32.97 -4.14 16.64
N VAL A 162 32.79 -5.46 16.76
CA VAL A 162 32.70 -6.13 18.05
C VAL A 162 33.93 -5.80 18.92
N SER A 163 33.69 -5.15 20.05
CA SER A 163 34.73 -4.74 21.00
C SER A 163 35.15 -5.87 21.96
N PRO A 164 36.28 -5.71 22.67
CA PRO A 164 36.65 -6.63 23.74
C PRO A 164 35.59 -6.75 24.86
N ARG A 165 34.86 -5.66 25.17
CA ARG A 165 33.80 -5.71 26.19
C ARG A 165 32.63 -6.58 25.75
N VAL A 166 32.17 -6.45 24.50
CA VAL A 166 31.07 -7.27 23.97
C VAL A 166 31.48 -8.73 23.94
N ARG A 167 32.70 -9.05 23.49
CA ARG A 167 33.25 -10.42 23.55
C ARG A 167 33.26 -10.98 24.97
N SER A 168 33.68 -10.20 25.95
CA SER A 168 33.69 -10.64 27.36
C SER A 168 32.27 -10.88 27.88
N ILE A 169 31.33 -9.96 27.63
CA ILE A 169 29.94 -10.11 28.09
C ILE A 169 29.28 -11.33 27.43
N VAL A 170 29.49 -11.53 26.13
CA VAL A 170 28.99 -12.70 25.41
C VAL A 170 29.59 -14.00 25.96
N ALA A 171 30.88 -14.02 26.30
CA ALA A 171 31.51 -15.19 26.91
C ALA A 171 30.85 -15.57 28.24
N ASP A 172 30.52 -14.58 29.07
CA ASP A 172 29.84 -14.79 30.36
C ASP A 172 28.38 -15.24 30.15
N LEU A 173 27.66 -14.64 29.20
CA LEU A 173 26.26 -14.97 28.89
C LEU A 173 26.06 -16.32 28.19
N ARG A 174 27.13 -16.97 27.71
CA ARG A 174 27.08 -18.35 27.22
C ARG A 174 26.69 -19.37 28.30
N ALA A 175 26.78 -18.99 29.58
CA ALA A 175 26.25 -19.77 30.69
C ALA A 175 24.73 -19.99 30.61
N TRP A 176 24.00 -19.10 29.93
CA TRP A 176 22.56 -19.26 29.70
C TRP A 176 22.25 -20.14 28.48
N GLY A 177 22.92 -19.87 27.35
CA GLY A 177 22.57 -20.43 26.05
C GLY A 177 23.45 -19.88 24.92
N PRO A 178 23.05 -20.02 23.64
CA PRO A 178 23.85 -19.60 22.49
C PRO A 178 23.88 -18.06 22.37
N ALA A 179 24.76 -17.43 23.16
CA ALA A 179 25.07 -16.01 23.06
C ALA A 179 26.15 -15.78 22.00
N LEU A 180 25.90 -14.84 21.09
CA LEU A 180 26.76 -14.47 19.97
C LEU A 180 27.12 -12.99 20.02
N ALA A 181 28.31 -12.66 19.55
CA ALA A 181 28.72 -11.29 19.29
C ALA A 181 28.58 -11.00 17.80
N SER A 182 28.00 -9.86 17.43
CA SER A 182 27.82 -9.44 16.05
C SER A 182 28.16 -7.96 15.88
N ASP A 183 28.73 -7.61 14.73
CA ASP A 183 28.87 -6.23 14.27
C ASP A 183 27.60 -5.71 13.57
N ASN A 184 26.58 -6.56 13.45
CA ASN A 184 25.29 -6.24 12.83
C ASN A 184 24.11 -6.67 13.70
N VAL A 185 24.15 -6.37 15.00
CA VAL A 185 23.05 -6.65 15.93
C VAL A 185 21.75 -5.91 15.55
N GLU A 186 21.88 -4.73 14.95
CA GLU A 186 20.77 -3.93 14.46
C GLU A 186 19.98 -4.66 13.35
N GLY A 187 20.67 -5.39 12.47
CA GLY A 187 20.05 -6.27 11.48
C GLY A 187 19.10 -7.30 12.09
N TYR A 188 19.45 -7.86 13.25
CA TYR A 188 18.59 -8.77 14.00
C TYR A 188 17.41 -8.05 14.66
N LEU A 189 17.63 -6.84 15.21
CA LEU A 189 16.55 -6.04 15.82
C LEU A 189 15.47 -5.68 14.80
N TRP A 190 15.87 -5.23 13.61
CA TRP A 190 14.94 -4.92 12.52
C TRP A 190 14.25 -6.15 11.95
N ALA A 191 14.97 -7.26 11.77
CA ALA A 191 14.36 -8.53 11.39
C ALA A 191 13.30 -8.96 12.42
N LYS A 192 13.62 -8.83 13.71
CA LYS A 192 12.70 -9.16 14.80
C LYS A 192 11.48 -8.24 14.82
N ALA A 193 11.63 -6.96 14.50
CA ALA A 193 10.51 -6.04 14.36
C ALA A 193 9.58 -6.50 13.23
N GLY A 194 10.13 -6.88 12.07
CA GLY A 194 9.34 -7.43 10.94
C GLY A 194 8.55 -8.68 11.34
N PHE A 195 9.21 -9.68 11.93
CA PHE A 195 8.53 -10.88 12.41
C PHE A 195 7.52 -10.58 13.52
N GLY A 196 7.89 -9.71 14.47
CA GLY A 196 7.03 -9.27 15.56
C GLY A 196 5.75 -8.61 15.06
N ALA A 197 5.75 -8.00 13.87
CA ALA A 197 4.57 -7.33 13.32
C ALA A 197 3.58 -8.34 12.77
N MET A 198 4.07 -9.42 12.15
CA MET A 198 3.24 -10.58 11.82
C MET A 198 2.59 -11.14 13.08
N LEU A 199 3.37 -11.35 14.16
CA LEU A 199 2.82 -11.83 15.43
C LEU A 199 1.83 -10.84 16.08
N SER A 200 1.98 -9.55 15.83
CA SER A 200 1.05 -8.51 16.27
C SER A 200 -0.26 -8.61 15.50
N ALA A 201 -0.20 -8.78 14.18
CA ALA A 201 -1.38 -8.98 13.34
C ALA A 201 -2.15 -10.25 13.72
N THR A 202 -1.46 -11.35 14.06
CA THR A 202 -2.14 -12.57 14.52
C THR A 202 -2.96 -12.38 15.80
N ALA A 203 -2.66 -11.35 16.62
CA ALA A 203 -3.42 -11.09 17.84
C ALA A 203 -4.78 -10.39 17.59
N LEU A 204 -5.07 -10.00 16.34
CA LEU A 204 -6.37 -9.46 15.94
C LEU A 204 -7.48 -10.52 15.95
N ALA A 205 -7.13 -11.80 15.83
CA ALA A 205 -8.05 -12.92 15.77
C ALA A 205 -7.73 -13.99 16.83
N ASP A 206 -8.75 -14.72 17.27
CA ASP A 206 -8.56 -15.84 18.20
C ASP A 206 -8.31 -17.17 17.46
N ALA A 207 -7.14 -17.28 16.83
CA ALA A 207 -6.69 -18.49 16.13
C ALA A 207 -5.17 -18.70 16.25
N PRO A 208 -4.65 -19.90 15.93
CA PRO A 208 -3.22 -20.17 15.95
C PRO A 208 -2.44 -19.24 15.00
N MET A 209 -1.28 -18.73 15.47
CA MET A 209 -0.42 -17.81 14.72
C MET A 209 -0.03 -18.37 13.36
N ALA A 210 0.33 -19.66 13.31
CA ALA A 210 0.75 -20.31 12.08
C ALA A 210 -0.38 -20.31 11.04
N ASP A 211 -1.61 -20.56 11.46
CA ASP A 211 -2.75 -20.64 10.55
C ASP A 211 -3.16 -19.25 10.05
N LEU A 212 -3.12 -18.24 10.91
CA LEU A 212 -3.38 -16.85 10.52
C LEU A 212 -2.32 -16.31 9.57
N ILE A 213 -1.03 -16.60 9.82
CA ILE A 213 0.05 -16.21 8.91
C ILE A 213 -0.09 -16.92 7.56
N ASP A 214 -0.48 -18.19 7.56
CA ASP A 214 -0.66 -18.99 6.35
C ASP A 214 -1.88 -18.55 5.52
N ARG A 215 -3.01 -18.23 6.17
CA ARG A 215 -4.21 -17.72 5.50
C ARG A 215 -4.06 -16.28 4.99
N HIS A 216 -3.31 -15.45 5.72
CA HIS A 216 -3.21 -14.02 5.46
C HIS A 216 -1.81 -13.58 5.00
N ARG A 217 -1.10 -14.45 4.26
CA ARG A 217 0.25 -14.17 3.72
C ARG A 217 0.37 -12.77 3.08
N PRO A 218 -0.59 -12.29 2.26
CA PRO A 218 -0.44 -10.98 1.63
C PRO A 218 -0.41 -9.83 2.63
N ALA A 219 -1.31 -9.82 3.62
CA ALA A 219 -1.27 -8.86 4.73
C ALA A 219 0.04 -8.94 5.52
N MET A 220 0.52 -10.16 5.80
CA MET A 220 1.79 -10.38 6.50
C MET A 220 3.00 -9.84 5.73
N TYR A 221 3.04 -10.05 4.41
CA TYR A 221 4.12 -9.53 3.57
C TYR A 221 4.10 -8.02 3.47
N ALA A 222 2.92 -7.40 3.40
CA ALA A 222 2.79 -5.95 3.40
C ALA A 222 3.34 -5.34 4.71
N LEU A 223 2.98 -5.91 5.86
CA LEU A 223 3.50 -5.50 7.18
C LEU A 223 5.02 -5.58 7.25
N VAL A 224 5.60 -6.72 6.85
CA VAL A 224 7.05 -6.92 6.88
C VAL A 224 7.73 -5.92 5.95
N ARG A 225 7.18 -5.69 4.75
CA ARG A 225 7.71 -4.76 3.77
C ARG A 225 7.77 -3.32 4.29
N GLU A 226 6.74 -2.84 4.96
CA GLU A 226 6.72 -1.48 5.53
C GLU A 226 7.86 -1.28 6.52
N ILE A 227 8.04 -2.22 7.46
CA ILE A 227 9.09 -2.17 8.47
C ILE A 227 10.47 -2.24 7.82
N PHE A 228 10.61 -3.11 6.82
CA PHE A 228 11.85 -3.34 6.11
C PHE A 228 12.24 -2.19 5.18
N ALA A 229 11.28 -1.45 4.63
CA ALA A 229 11.56 -0.23 3.88
C ALA A 229 12.23 0.83 4.77
N VAL A 230 11.81 0.95 6.04
CA VAL A 230 12.46 1.84 7.01
C VAL A 230 13.88 1.35 7.33
N ALA A 231 14.07 0.04 7.56
CA ALA A 231 15.40 -0.53 7.78
C ALA A 231 16.35 -0.28 6.60
N ASP A 232 15.85 -0.47 5.36
CA ASP A 232 16.61 -0.24 4.13
C ASP A 232 16.98 1.24 3.96
N ALA A 233 16.06 2.17 4.28
CA ALA A 233 16.34 3.61 4.27
C ALA A 233 17.40 4.02 5.29
N SER A 234 17.48 3.31 6.41
CA SER A 234 18.51 3.48 7.44
C SER A 234 19.83 2.75 7.11
N GLY A 235 19.92 2.08 5.96
CA GLY A 235 21.13 1.36 5.54
C GLY A 235 21.41 0.08 6.34
N VAL A 236 20.41 -0.46 7.03
CA VAL A 236 20.56 -1.64 7.89
C VAL A 236 20.54 -2.91 7.05
N ARG A 237 21.59 -3.73 7.19
CA ARG A 237 21.59 -5.09 6.64
C ARG A 237 20.77 -6.00 7.55
N ARG A 238 19.63 -6.51 7.09
CA ARG A 238 18.80 -7.48 7.83
C ARG A 238 19.55 -8.80 8.07
N GLU A 239 19.33 -9.41 9.23
CA GLU A 239 19.87 -10.73 9.59
C GLU A 239 18.73 -11.70 9.88
N SER A 240 18.81 -12.92 9.36
CA SER A 240 17.81 -13.97 9.61
C SER A 240 18.04 -14.64 10.96
N PHE A 241 16.96 -15.10 11.60
CA PHE A 241 17.04 -15.78 12.89
C PHE A 241 15.94 -16.84 13.02
N ASP A 242 16.22 -17.89 13.79
CA ASP A 242 15.35 -19.06 13.93
C ASP A 242 14.87 -19.57 12.55
N ALA A 243 13.57 -19.58 12.29
CA ALA A 243 12.98 -19.92 10.99
C ALA A 243 12.48 -18.70 10.20
N PHE A 244 12.73 -17.48 10.69
CA PHE A 244 12.36 -16.25 9.99
C PHE A 244 13.52 -15.79 9.09
N ASP A 245 13.38 -16.06 7.79
CA ASP A 245 14.33 -15.58 6.79
C ASP A 245 14.00 -14.13 6.39
N ALA A 246 14.63 -13.18 7.08
CA ALA A 246 14.43 -11.75 6.87
C ALA A 246 14.90 -11.28 5.48
N VAL A 247 15.83 -12.01 4.84
CA VAL A 247 16.30 -11.68 3.49
C VAL A 247 15.27 -12.16 2.46
N ALA A 248 14.80 -13.40 2.57
CA ALA A 248 13.76 -13.95 1.70
C ALA A 248 12.43 -13.19 1.81
N MET A 249 12.10 -12.67 3.00
CA MET A 249 10.91 -11.87 3.24
C MET A 249 11.03 -10.41 2.77
N GLY A 250 12.23 -9.99 2.35
CA GLY A 250 12.50 -8.66 1.83
C GLY A 250 11.90 -8.39 0.43
N PRO A 251 11.75 -7.11 0.05
CA PRO A 251 11.17 -6.72 -1.24
C PRO A 251 12.04 -7.12 -2.44
N GLN A 252 13.33 -7.39 -2.25
CA GLN A 252 14.27 -7.78 -3.31
C GLN A 252 14.18 -9.27 -3.69
N SER A 253 13.52 -10.08 -2.86
CA SER A 253 13.38 -11.52 -3.07
C SER A 253 12.22 -11.83 -4.00
N SER A 254 12.39 -12.85 -4.86
CA SER A 254 11.33 -13.30 -5.75
C SER A 254 10.15 -13.89 -4.96
N PRO A 255 8.92 -13.89 -5.52
CA PRO A 255 7.77 -14.48 -4.85
C PRO A 255 7.99 -15.93 -4.45
N ALA A 256 8.59 -16.75 -5.32
CA ALA A 256 8.86 -18.15 -5.02
C ALA A 256 9.78 -18.35 -3.80
N VAL A 257 10.80 -17.49 -3.65
CA VAL A 257 11.70 -17.50 -2.49
C VAL A 257 10.96 -17.08 -1.22
N ARG A 258 10.12 -16.04 -1.32
CA ARG A 258 9.31 -15.55 -0.19
C ARG A 258 8.29 -16.57 0.29
N GLU A 259 7.59 -17.22 -0.63
CA GLU A 259 6.62 -18.28 -0.32
C GLU A 259 7.30 -19.47 0.36
N ALA A 260 8.45 -19.92 -0.15
CA ALA A 260 9.21 -21.01 0.46
C ALA A 260 9.69 -20.67 1.89
N ALA A 261 10.16 -19.44 2.10
CA ALA A 261 10.52 -18.97 3.44
C ALA A 261 9.30 -18.88 4.38
N CYS A 262 8.15 -18.45 3.87
CA CYS A 262 6.91 -18.42 4.63
C CYS A 262 6.42 -19.83 4.99
N ASP A 263 6.53 -20.79 4.08
CA ASP A 263 6.23 -22.21 4.36
C ASP A 263 7.10 -22.77 5.49
N GLU A 264 8.38 -22.40 5.51
CA GLU A 264 9.31 -22.77 6.57
C GLU A 264 8.95 -22.15 7.91
N LEU A 265 8.64 -20.85 7.92
CA LEU A 265 8.18 -20.15 9.11
C LEU A 265 6.89 -20.77 9.68
N VAL A 266 5.90 -21.02 8.83
CA VAL A 266 4.61 -21.63 9.23
C VAL A 266 4.84 -23.03 9.79
N ARG A 267 5.68 -23.85 9.14
CA ARG A 267 6.03 -25.19 9.63
C ARG A 267 6.70 -25.14 10.98
N TRP A 268 7.65 -24.22 11.17
CA TRP A 268 8.33 -24.02 12.44
C TRP A 268 7.38 -23.56 13.54
N LEU A 269 6.48 -22.60 13.24
CA LEU A 269 5.46 -22.12 14.17
C LEU A 269 4.48 -23.22 14.60
N ARG A 270 4.04 -24.08 13.68
CA ARG A 270 3.20 -25.26 14.01
C ARG A 270 3.90 -26.25 14.95
N GLY A 271 5.23 -26.29 14.93
CA GLY A 271 6.03 -27.12 15.82
C GLY A 271 6.29 -26.51 17.21
N GLN A 272 5.93 -25.24 17.44
CA GLN A 272 6.16 -24.58 18.73
C GLN A 272 5.11 -24.99 19.76
N PRO A 273 5.48 -25.12 21.05
CA PRO A 273 4.53 -25.45 22.12
C PRO A 273 3.50 -24.34 22.39
N LYS A 274 3.73 -23.13 21.87
CA LYS A 274 2.86 -21.97 21.99
C LYS A 274 2.29 -21.62 20.61
N ASP A 275 0.98 -21.78 20.48
CA ASP A 275 0.26 -21.55 19.22
C ASP A 275 -0.28 -20.12 19.05
N ARG A 276 -0.44 -19.35 20.15
CA ARG A 276 -0.88 -17.94 20.14
C ARG A 276 0.16 -16.97 20.67
N SER A 277 0.18 -15.73 20.18
CA SER A 277 1.21 -14.75 20.52
C SER A 277 1.12 -14.27 21.99
N GLY A 278 2.21 -13.68 22.50
CA GLY A 278 2.18 -13.04 23.83
C GLY A 278 1.21 -11.86 23.89
N ILE A 279 1.05 -11.17 22.76
CA ILE A 279 0.15 -10.02 22.57
C ILE A 279 -1.31 -10.49 22.70
N TRP A 280 -1.65 -11.58 22.02
CA TRP A 280 -2.97 -12.20 22.18
C TRP A 280 -3.26 -12.58 23.63
N ARG A 281 -2.29 -13.18 24.34
CA ARG A 281 -2.48 -13.54 25.76
C ARG A 281 -2.72 -12.31 26.63
N ASP A 282 -2.03 -11.22 26.34
CA ASP A 282 -2.19 -9.98 27.10
C ASP A 282 -3.61 -9.39 26.92
N LEU A 283 -4.17 -9.47 25.71
CA LEU A 283 -5.55 -9.06 25.40
C LEU A 283 -6.60 -10.06 25.91
N ALA A 284 -6.58 -11.29 25.43
CA ALA A 284 -7.63 -12.29 25.63
C ALA A 284 -7.62 -12.91 27.03
N VAL A 285 -6.44 -13.11 27.63
CA VAL A 285 -6.29 -13.82 28.91
C VAL A 285 -6.04 -12.85 30.06
N ARG A 286 -5.03 -11.99 29.95
CA ARG A 286 -4.62 -11.09 31.04
C ARG A 286 -5.40 -9.77 31.09
N ARG A 287 -6.12 -9.41 30.02
CA ARG A 287 -6.92 -8.19 29.89
C ARG A 287 -6.14 -6.92 30.30
N ARG A 288 -4.95 -6.75 29.73
CA ARG A 288 -4.08 -5.60 30.00
C ARG A 288 -3.63 -4.94 28.69
N PRO A 289 -3.23 -3.65 28.73
CA PRO A 289 -2.69 -2.96 27.56
C PRO A 289 -1.48 -3.68 26.97
N VAL A 290 -1.35 -3.62 25.63
CA VAL A 290 -0.26 -4.27 24.89
C VAL A 290 0.91 -3.30 24.67
N GLU A 291 2.13 -3.80 24.84
CA GLU A 291 3.36 -2.99 24.73
C GLU A 291 3.76 -2.68 23.29
N VAL A 292 3.07 -3.30 22.33
CA VAL A 292 3.34 -3.28 20.89
C VAL A 292 3.36 -1.86 20.32
N THR A 293 2.49 -0.99 20.83
CA THR A 293 2.44 0.41 20.41
C THR A 293 3.74 1.17 20.71
N THR A 294 4.43 0.82 21.79
CA THR A 294 5.73 1.37 22.16
C THR A 294 6.85 0.76 21.30
N HIS A 295 6.79 -0.54 21.01
CA HIS A 295 7.81 -1.24 20.22
C HIS A 295 7.98 -0.68 18.79
N TYR A 296 6.89 -0.23 18.17
CA TYR A 296 6.90 0.33 16.81
C TYR A 296 7.02 1.86 16.76
N GLY A 297 7.15 2.54 17.90
CA GLY A 297 7.34 3.99 17.93
C GLY A 297 8.54 4.44 17.10
N SER A 298 9.69 3.78 17.28
CA SER A 298 10.91 4.06 16.51
C SER A 298 10.78 3.72 15.02
N VAL A 299 10.00 2.68 14.68
CA VAL A 299 9.73 2.34 13.27
C VAL A 299 8.90 3.44 12.60
N LEU A 300 7.84 3.90 13.24
CA LEU A 300 6.97 4.96 12.70
C LEU A 300 7.70 6.30 12.62
N ALA A 301 8.54 6.64 13.61
CA ALA A 301 9.38 7.82 13.58
C ALA A 301 10.44 7.75 12.46
N GLY A 302 11.06 6.58 12.27
CA GLY A 302 11.99 6.34 11.17
C GLY A 302 11.31 6.44 9.80
N ALA A 303 10.08 5.93 9.68
CA ALA A 303 9.27 6.06 8.47
C ALA A 303 9.02 7.54 8.13
N GLU A 304 8.59 8.33 9.11
CA GLU A 304 8.37 9.78 8.95
C GLU A 304 9.64 10.52 8.53
N GLN A 305 10.78 10.21 9.15
CA GLN A 305 12.07 10.80 8.80
C GLN A 305 12.52 10.45 7.37
N ALA A 306 12.21 9.24 6.92
CA ALA A 306 12.54 8.74 5.58
C ALA A 306 11.51 9.15 4.51
N GLY A 307 10.41 9.81 4.87
CA GLY A 307 9.30 10.10 3.96
C GLY A 307 8.59 8.84 3.47
N LEU A 308 8.55 7.80 4.29
CA LEU A 308 7.92 6.51 4.02
C LEU A 308 6.61 6.36 4.81
N GLU A 309 5.67 5.66 4.21
CA GLU A 309 4.38 5.34 4.82
C GLU A 309 4.34 3.93 5.40
N ALA A 310 3.52 3.75 6.44
CA ALA A 310 3.31 2.45 7.11
C ALA A 310 1.82 2.19 7.44
N PRO A 311 0.91 2.25 6.44
CA PRO A 311 -0.54 2.18 6.66
C PRO A 311 -1.00 0.83 7.21
N VAL A 312 -0.42 -0.29 6.78
CA VAL A 312 -0.82 -1.61 7.26
C VAL A 312 -0.40 -1.80 8.71
N LEU A 313 0.81 -1.36 9.08
CA LEU A 313 1.26 -1.35 10.47
C LEU A 313 0.36 -0.47 11.33
N ARG A 314 0.00 0.74 10.89
CA ARG A 314 -0.92 1.62 11.62
C ARG A 314 -2.29 0.97 11.83
N ALA A 315 -2.86 0.36 10.79
CA ALA A 315 -4.15 -0.34 10.88
C ALA A 315 -4.12 -1.49 11.90
N VAL A 316 -3.04 -2.29 11.91
CA VAL A 316 -2.87 -3.35 12.93
C VAL A 316 -2.76 -2.76 14.33
N LEU A 317 -1.98 -1.69 14.54
CA LEU A 317 -1.83 -1.06 15.84
C LEU A 317 -3.15 -0.45 16.35
N GLU A 318 -3.93 0.15 15.46
CA GLU A 318 -5.26 0.67 15.78
C GLU A 318 -6.25 -0.44 16.14
N GLY A 319 -6.25 -1.55 15.38
CA GLY A 319 -7.03 -2.74 15.70
C GLY A 319 -6.69 -3.30 17.09
N LEU A 320 -5.40 -3.40 17.41
CA LEU A 320 -4.97 -3.86 18.75
C LEU A 320 -5.41 -2.91 19.86
N ARG A 321 -5.32 -1.59 19.66
CA ARG A 321 -5.83 -0.59 20.63
C ARG A 321 -7.34 -0.68 20.83
N ALA A 322 -8.10 -1.01 19.78
CA ALA A 322 -9.54 -1.24 19.90
C ALA A 322 -9.81 -2.47 20.78
N LEU A 323 -9.06 -3.56 20.58
CA LEU A 323 -9.17 -4.79 21.35
C LEU A 323 -8.74 -4.67 22.81
N GLU A 324 -7.92 -3.68 23.17
CA GLU A 324 -7.64 -3.37 24.59
C GLU A 324 -8.90 -2.98 25.36
N ARG A 325 -9.88 -2.37 24.68
CA ARG A 325 -11.17 -1.97 25.26
C ARG A 325 -12.20 -3.07 25.18
N ASP A 326 -12.19 -3.84 24.10
CA ASP A 326 -13.12 -4.96 23.88
C ASP A 326 -12.41 -6.17 23.25
N PRO A 327 -11.80 -7.05 24.07
CA PRO A 327 -11.16 -8.26 23.57
C PRO A 327 -12.14 -9.25 22.90
N ALA A 328 -13.45 -9.11 23.11
CA ALA A 328 -14.45 -9.97 22.45
C ALA A 328 -14.61 -9.64 20.96
N GLY A 329 -14.09 -8.49 20.50
CA GLY A 329 -14.06 -8.09 19.10
C GLY A 329 -12.99 -8.79 18.25
N MET A 330 -12.22 -9.73 18.81
CA MET A 330 -11.21 -10.47 18.06
C MET A 330 -11.84 -11.23 16.89
N SER A 331 -11.40 -10.93 15.67
CA SER A 331 -11.88 -11.57 14.46
C SER A 331 -10.85 -11.48 13.35
N GLU A 332 -10.96 -12.37 12.37
CA GLU A 332 -10.17 -12.30 11.14
C GLU A 332 -10.60 -11.15 10.24
N GLN A 333 -11.65 -10.39 10.57
CA GLN A 333 -12.26 -9.39 9.68
C GLN A 333 -11.24 -8.35 9.17
N LEU A 334 -10.39 -7.80 10.02
CA LEU A 334 -9.38 -6.81 9.59
C LEU A 334 -8.31 -7.45 8.69
N LEU A 335 -7.90 -8.70 8.96
CA LEU A 335 -6.95 -9.43 8.12
C LEU A 335 -7.58 -9.81 6.78
N ASP A 336 -8.82 -10.27 6.82
CA ASP A 336 -9.67 -10.55 5.67
C ASP A 336 -9.89 -9.32 4.80
N GLU A 337 -10.17 -8.15 5.38
CA GLU A 337 -10.39 -6.91 4.64
C GLU A 337 -9.13 -6.48 3.86
N LEU A 338 -7.94 -6.72 4.43
CA LEU A 338 -6.66 -6.48 3.77
C LEU A 338 -6.40 -7.47 2.61
N ASP A 339 -6.93 -8.70 2.66
CA ASP A 339 -6.78 -9.70 1.60
C ASP A 339 -7.89 -9.68 0.53
N ARG A 340 -9.15 -9.46 0.94
CA ARG A 340 -10.35 -9.57 0.09
C ARG A 340 -10.38 -8.54 -1.04
N LEU A 341 -9.79 -7.36 -0.86
CA LEU A 341 -9.73 -6.35 -1.91
C LEU A 341 -9.00 -6.87 -3.16
N ALA A 342 -7.91 -7.63 -2.99
CA ALA A 342 -7.19 -8.24 -4.10
C ALA A 342 -7.92 -9.46 -4.66
N ALA A 343 -8.65 -10.20 -3.83
CA ALA A 343 -9.48 -11.32 -4.26
C ALA A 343 -10.68 -10.87 -5.12
N ASP A 344 -11.32 -9.75 -4.78
CA ASP A 344 -12.37 -9.14 -5.60
C ASP A 344 -11.83 -8.73 -6.98
N LEU A 345 -10.62 -8.15 -7.03
CA LEU A 345 -9.97 -7.84 -8.30
C LEU A 345 -9.62 -9.12 -9.08
N ALA A 346 -9.15 -10.18 -8.43
CA ALA A 346 -8.88 -11.46 -9.09
C ALA A 346 -10.14 -12.05 -9.73
N ALA A 347 -11.26 -12.06 -8.97
CA ALA A 347 -12.54 -12.56 -9.46
C ALA A 347 -13.05 -11.76 -10.66
N TYR A 348 -12.98 -10.42 -10.59
CA TYR A 348 -13.41 -9.56 -11.69
C TYR A 348 -12.48 -9.66 -12.91
N THR A 349 -11.17 -9.74 -12.71
CA THR A 349 -10.19 -9.88 -13.80
C THR A 349 -10.38 -11.20 -14.55
N SER A 350 -10.88 -12.24 -13.87
CA SER A 350 -11.15 -13.55 -14.48
C SER A 350 -12.36 -13.58 -15.43
N VAL A 351 -13.04 -12.45 -15.63
CA VAL A 351 -14.15 -12.30 -16.57
C VAL A 351 -13.73 -11.36 -17.70
N GLU A 352 -13.68 -11.86 -18.93
CA GLU A 352 -13.27 -11.05 -20.08
C GLU A 352 -14.33 -10.02 -20.45
N SER A 353 -13.89 -8.86 -20.94
CA SER A 353 -14.74 -7.73 -21.28
C SER A 353 -14.15 -6.90 -22.43
N ALA A 354 -13.76 -7.58 -23.52
CA ALA A 354 -13.24 -6.92 -24.71
C ALA A 354 -14.28 -5.94 -25.29
N SER A 355 -13.88 -4.70 -25.60
CA SER A 355 -14.81 -3.66 -26.06
C SER A 355 -15.51 -3.98 -27.39
N ASP A 356 -14.94 -4.88 -28.19
CA ASP A 356 -15.49 -5.35 -29.46
C ASP A 356 -16.31 -6.65 -29.35
N ASP A 357 -16.40 -7.26 -28.15
CA ASP A 357 -17.16 -8.48 -27.88
C ASP A 357 -18.38 -8.21 -26.99
N LEU A 358 -19.53 -7.95 -27.64
CA LEU A 358 -20.78 -7.63 -26.95
C LEU A 358 -21.29 -8.74 -26.03
N ASP A 359 -20.96 -10.01 -26.29
CA ASP A 359 -21.41 -11.13 -25.45
C ASP A 359 -20.52 -11.28 -24.22
N ALA A 360 -19.21 -11.07 -24.35
CA ALA A 360 -18.30 -10.94 -23.22
C ALA A 360 -18.70 -9.75 -22.32
N LEU A 361 -18.99 -8.59 -22.91
CA LEU A 361 -19.45 -7.40 -22.18
C LEU A 361 -20.75 -7.65 -21.42
N ARG A 362 -21.75 -8.32 -22.03
CA ARG A 362 -22.99 -8.69 -21.33
C ARG A 362 -22.72 -9.62 -20.16
N THR A 363 -21.87 -10.63 -20.35
CA THR A 363 -21.48 -11.59 -19.30
C THR A 363 -20.78 -10.89 -18.14
N CYS A 364 -19.85 -9.98 -18.46
CA CYS A 364 -19.15 -9.14 -17.49
C CYS A 364 -20.11 -8.25 -16.70
N LEU A 365 -21.07 -7.59 -17.38
CA LEU A 365 -22.03 -6.71 -16.71
C LEU A 365 -22.95 -7.47 -15.75
N GLU A 366 -23.40 -8.68 -16.09
CA GLU A 366 -24.17 -9.53 -15.17
C GLU A 366 -23.33 -10.01 -13.98
N HIS A 367 -22.06 -10.37 -14.22
CA HIS A 367 -21.13 -10.70 -13.13
C HIS A 367 -20.98 -9.54 -12.15
N LEU A 368 -20.73 -8.33 -12.67
CA LEU A 368 -20.58 -7.10 -11.88
C LEU A 368 -21.85 -6.78 -11.11
N ARG A 369 -23.03 -6.86 -11.74
CA ARG A 369 -24.31 -6.63 -11.07
C ARG A 369 -24.51 -7.57 -9.88
N GLY A 370 -24.24 -8.87 -10.07
CA GLY A 370 -24.33 -9.85 -8.99
C GLY A 370 -23.29 -9.64 -7.89
N TRP A 371 -22.06 -9.23 -8.25
CA TRP A 371 -21.03 -8.90 -7.27
C TRP A 371 -21.34 -7.63 -6.47
N LEU A 372 -21.89 -6.60 -7.12
CA LEU A 372 -22.37 -5.37 -6.47
C LEU A 372 -23.51 -5.64 -5.49
N ASP A 373 -24.45 -6.53 -5.82
CA ASP A 373 -25.52 -6.94 -4.90
C ASP A 373 -24.98 -7.60 -3.64
N ARG A 374 -23.99 -8.48 -3.78
CA ARG A 374 -23.35 -9.14 -2.63
C ARG A 374 -22.51 -8.19 -1.80
N SER A 375 -21.88 -7.19 -2.44
CA SER A 375 -20.89 -6.32 -1.79
C SER A 375 -21.49 -5.06 -1.16
N LEU A 376 -22.52 -4.49 -1.80
CA LEU A 376 -23.16 -3.23 -1.38
C LEU A 376 -24.63 -3.39 -1.01
N GLY A 377 -25.24 -4.55 -1.28
CA GLY A 377 -26.67 -4.74 -1.17
C GLY A 377 -27.46 -4.17 -2.35
N ALA A 378 -28.79 -4.27 -2.26
CA ALA A 378 -29.69 -3.74 -3.28
C ALA A 378 -29.58 -2.20 -3.39
N PRO A 379 -29.60 -1.63 -4.61
CA PRO A 379 -29.59 -0.18 -4.77
C PRO A 379 -30.98 0.38 -4.45
N ALA A 380 -31.08 1.69 -4.18
CA ALA A 380 -32.37 2.37 -4.08
C ALA A 380 -33.10 2.43 -5.43
N GLN A 381 -32.33 2.55 -6.53
CA GLN A 381 -32.83 2.47 -7.89
C GLN A 381 -31.77 1.85 -8.80
N GLU A 382 -32.18 1.03 -9.76
CA GLU A 382 -31.35 0.50 -10.83
C GLU A 382 -31.99 0.84 -12.18
N GLU A 383 -31.17 1.21 -13.16
CA GLU A 383 -31.57 1.41 -14.54
C GLU A 383 -30.52 0.79 -15.47
N ARG A 384 -30.96 0.00 -16.45
CA ARG A 384 -30.14 -0.53 -17.53
C ARG A 384 -30.58 0.10 -18.84
N ARG A 385 -29.65 0.74 -19.55
CA ARG A 385 -29.87 1.30 -20.89
C ARG A 385 -29.33 0.31 -21.93
N GLU A 386 -30.21 -0.51 -22.46
CA GLU A 386 -29.86 -1.44 -23.54
C GLU A 386 -29.55 -0.68 -24.84
N ARG A 387 -28.47 -1.05 -25.54
CA ARG A 387 -28.06 -0.39 -26.79
C ARG A 387 -27.88 -1.39 -27.92
N PRO A 388 -28.78 -1.39 -28.94
CA PRO A 388 -28.60 -2.25 -30.10
C PRO A 388 -27.26 -1.99 -30.79
N GLY A 389 -26.41 -3.01 -30.86
CA GLY A 389 -25.09 -2.92 -31.50
C GLY A 389 -24.00 -2.23 -30.68
N ALA A 390 -24.23 -1.96 -29.39
CA ALA A 390 -23.22 -1.39 -28.48
C ALA A 390 -23.36 -2.01 -27.08
N ALA A 391 -22.43 -1.69 -26.19
CA ALA A 391 -22.47 -2.10 -24.81
C ALA A 391 -23.64 -1.44 -24.06
N ASP A 392 -24.19 -2.16 -23.08
CA ASP A 392 -25.22 -1.62 -22.20
C ASP A 392 -24.60 -0.69 -21.16
N VAL A 393 -25.39 0.30 -20.70
CA VAL A 393 -24.99 1.16 -19.57
C VAL A 393 -25.82 0.78 -18.35
N LEU A 394 -25.16 0.48 -17.23
CA LEU A 394 -25.80 0.20 -15.96
C LEU A 394 -25.65 1.39 -15.01
N ILE A 395 -26.77 1.84 -14.44
CA ILE A 395 -26.84 2.94 -13.49
C ILE A 395 -27.44 2.41 -12.19
N ARG A 396 -26.69 2.48 -11.09
CA ARG A 396 -27.15 2.08 -9.75
C ARG A 396 -27.07 3.25 -8.80
N ARG A 397 -28.19 3.57 -8.14
CA ARG A 397 -28.30 4.70 -7.20
C ARG A 397 -28.40 4.19 -5.78
N TYR A 398 -27.47 4.61 -4.94
CA TYR A 398 -27.40 4.29 -3.52
C TYR A 398 -27.80 5.51 -2.70
N ALA A 399 -28.62 5.29 -1.66
CA ALA A 399 -29.13 6.36 -0.82
C ALA A 399 -28.01 6.97 0.04
N GLY A 400 -28.08 8.29 0.24
CA GLY A 400 -27.19 8.97 1.18
C GLY A 400 -27.50 8.64 2.63
N THR A 401 -26.54 8.94 3.51
CA THR A 401 -26.61 8.69 4.96
C THR A 401 -26.42 9.97 5.76
N GLY A 402 -26.88 9.96 7.01
CA GLY A 402 -26.71 11.07 7.94
C GLY A 402 -27.26 12.40 7.41
N ALA A 403 -26.51 13.48 7.64
CA ALA A 403 -26.87 14.84 7.22
C ALA A 403 -26.85 15.06 5.70
N LEU A 404 -26.32 14.11 4.93
CA LEU A 404 -26.22 14.20 3.48
C LEU A 404 -27.30 13.41 2.74
N ARG A 405 -28.25 12.78 3.45
CA ARG A 405 -29.29 11.93 2.85
C ARG A 405 -29.98 12.57 1.63
N ASP A 406 -30.29 13.85 1.72
CA ASP A 406 -31.04 14.60 0.71
C ASP A 406 -30.16 15.51 -0.16
N ALA A 407 -28.83 15.37 -0.07
CA ALA A 407 -27.90 16.12 -0.91
C ALA A 407 -27.96 15.63 -2.38
N PRO A 408 -27.62 16.48 -3.38
CA PRO A 408 -27.46 16.01 -4.74
C PRO A 408 -26.39 14.89 -4.83
N PRO A 409 -26.56 13.91 -5.73
CA PRO A 409 -25.71 12.74 -5.77
C PRO A 409 -24.29 13.07 -6.22
N VAL A 410 -23.34 12.23 -5.83
CA VAL A 410 -22.01 12.14 -6.46
C VAL A 410 -22.05 11.03 -7.50
N LEU A 411 -21.64 11.35 -8.74
CA LEU A 411 -21.51 10.36 -9.80
C LEU A 411 -20.16 9.64 -9.67
N LEU A 412 -20.19 8.32 -9.50
CA LEU A 412 -19.04 7.43 -9.51
C LEU A 412 -18.99 6.81 -10.90
N LEU A 413 -18.04 7.28 -11.71
CA LEU A 413 -17.94 6.94 -13.12
C LEU A 413 -16.83 5.90 -13.34
N ALA A 414 -17.20 4.79 -13.96
CA ALA A 414 -16.31 3.68 -14.27
C ALA A 414 -16.72 3.02 -15.58
N HIS A 415 -15.75 2.50 -16.33
CA HIS A 415 -16.03 1.60 -17.44
C HIS A 415 -15.69 0.15 -17.08
N TYR A 416 -16.35 -0.79 -17.75
CA TYR A 416 -16.15 -2.22 -17.54
C TYR A 416 -15.57 -2.95 -18.76
N ASP A 417 -15.50 -2.28 -19.91
CA ASP A 417 -14.82 -2.78 -21.09
C ASP A 417 -13.30 -2.59 -20.99
N THR A 418 -12.56 -3.33 -21.81
CA THR A 418 -11.10 -3.29 -21.91
C THR A 418 -10.66 -3.47 -23.36
N VAL A 419 -9.48 -2.95 -23.71
CA VAL A 419 -8.86 -3.16 -25.04
C VAL A 419 -8.44 -4.61 -25.34
N TRP A 420 -8.50 -5.51 -24.36
CA TRP A 420 -7.92 -6.84 -24.47
C TRP A 420 -8.88 -7.81 -25.18
N PRO A 421 -8.47 -8.45 -26.29
CA PRO A 421 -9.34 -9.39 -27.02
C PRO A 421 -9.74 -10.59 -26.16
N THR A 422 -10.96 -11.10 -26.38
CA THR A 422 -11.45 -12.37 -25.79
C THR A 422 -10.46 -13.51 -26.07
N GLY A 423 -10.18 -14.34 -25.06
CA GLY A 423 -9.14 -15.38 -25.05
C GLY A 423 -7.79 -14.91 -24.47
N THR A 424 -7.62 -13.64 -24.12
CA THR A 424 -6.37 -13.12 -23.54
C THR A 424 -6.01 -13.80 -22.21
N LEU A 425 -7.02 -14.16 -21.39
CA LEU A 425 -6.80 -14.77 -20.07
C LEU A 425 -6.11 -16.14 -20.14
N GLU A 426 -6.21 -16.88 -21.25
CA GLU A 426 -5.55 -18.19 -21.40
C GLU A 426 -4.02 -18.08 -21.34
N GLN A 427 -3.48 -16.95 -21.78
CA GLN A 427 -2.04 -16.70 -21.86
C GLN A 427 -1.54 -15.72 -20.79
N TRP A 428 -2.45 -14.90 -20.28
CA TRP A 428 -2.15 -13.89 -19.26
C TRP A 428 -3.28 -13.83 -18.24
N PRO A 429 -3.36 -14.84 -17.36
CA PRO A 429 -4.32 -14.83 -16.28
C PRO A 429 -3.95 -13.75 -15.25
N PHE A 430 -4.89 -13.46 -14.35
CA PHE A 430 -4.60 -12.69 -13.16
C PHE A 430 -3.41 -13.31 -12.41
N GLY A 431 -2.43 -12.48 -12.05
CA GLY A 431 -1.27 -12.88 -11.27
C GLY A 431 -0.96 -11.86 -10.19
N ARG A 432 -0.50 -12.33 -9.04
CA ARG A 432 -0.04 -11.47 -7.95
C ARG A 432 1.34 -11.91 -7.48
N ASP A 433 2.25 -10.95 -7.42
CA ASP A 433 3.57 -11.07 -6.80
C ASP A 433 3.74 -9.95 -5.77
N GLY A 434 3.52 -10.29 -4.50
CA GLY A 434 3.60 -9.34 -3.40
C GLY A 434 2.64 -8.16 -3.59
N ASP A 435 3.21 -6.97 -3.84
CA ASP A 435 2.43 -5.76 -4.12
C ASP A 435 1.93 -5.67 -5.56
N ARG A 436 2.64 -6.29 -6.50
CA ARG A 436 2.38 -6.14 -7.93
C ARG A 436 1.31 -7.15 -8.34
N ILE A 437 0.18 -6.64 -8.80
CA ILE A 437 -0.89 -7.42 -9.41
C ILE A 437 -0.88 -7.17 -10.92
N VAL A 438 -0.92 -8.22 -11.73
CA VAL A 438 -0.94 -8.17 -13.21
C VAL A 438 -2.16 -8.89 -13.75
N GLY A 439 -2.60 -8.51 -14.94
CA GLY A 439 -3.70 -9.13 -15.66
C GLY A 439 -4.35 -8.14 -16.63
N PRO A 440 -5.14 -8.61 -17.60
CA PRO A 440 -5.77 -7.73 -18.57
C PRO A 440 -6.82 -6.83 -17.91
N GLY A 441 -6.63 -5.51 -18.01
CA GLY A 441 -7.56 -4.49 -17.51
C GLY A 441 -7.49 -4.28 -15.99
N VAL A 442 -6.53 -4.89 -15.29
CA VAL A 442 -6.37 -4.68 -13.84
C VAL A 442 -6.12 -3.22 -13.50
N PHE A 443 -5.33 -2.50 -14.30
CA PHE A 443 -5.03 -1.09 -14.12
C PHE A 443 -6.09 -0.23 -14.80
N ASP A 444 -6.53 -0.61 -16.00
CA ASP A 444 -7.47 0.15 -16.82
C ASP A 444 -8.76 -0.62 -17.16
N MET A 445 -9.84 -0.49 -16.38
CA MET A 445 -9.87 0.17 -15.06
C MET A 445 -10.49 -0.70 -13.97
N LYS A 446 -10.35 -2.03 -14.06
CA LYS A 446 -11.03 -2.98 -13.16
C LYS A 446 -10.75 -2.73 -11.68
N ALA A 447 -9.49 -2.42 -11.33
CA ALA A 447 -9.14 -2.08 -9.95
C ALA A 447 -9.81 -0.80 -9.45
N GLY A 448 -10.02 0.20 -10.32
CA GLY A 448 -10.77 1.41 -10.00
C GLY A 448 -12.19 1.11 -9.55
N LEU A 449 -12.89 0.24 -10.29
CA LEU A 449 -14.24 -0.20 -9.91
C LEU A 449 -14.25 -1.00 -8.60
N VAL A 450 -13.23 -1.83 -8.34
CA VAL A 450 -13.07 -2.52 -7.06
C VAL A 450 -12.93 -1.50 -5.91
N GLN A 451 -12.11 -0.46 -6.08
CA GLN A 451 -11.92 0.57 -5.08
C GLN A 451 -13.20 1.36 -4.77
N VAL A 452 -14.08 1.60 -5.76
CA VAL A 452 -15.40 2.20 -5.52
C VAL A 452 -16.19 1.41 -4.48
N VAL A 453 -16.28 0.09 -4.68
CA VAL A 453 -17.05 -0.79 -3.80
C VAL A 453 -16.45 -0.80 -2.40
N TRP A 454 -15.13 -0.90 -2.29
CA TRP A 454 -14.45 -0.88 -1.00
C TRP A 454 -14.56 0.47 -0.28
N ALA A 455 -14.54 1.59 -1.00
CA ALA A 455 -14.78 2.91 -0.43
C ALA A 455 -16.19 3.03 0.17
N LEU A 456 -17.22 2.58 -0.55
CA LEU A 456 -18.61 2.60 -0.07
C LEU A 456 -18.82 1.65 1.12
N ARG A 457 -18.19 0.47 1.09
CA ARG A 457 -18.21 -0.49 2.22
C ARG A 457 -17.55 0.10 3.46
N ALA A 458 -16.39 0.76 3.31
CA ALA A 458 -15.70 1.40 4.42
C ALA A 458 -16.56 2.50 5.06
N LEU A 459 -17.21 3.34 4.25
CA LEU A 459 -18.14 4.36 4.76
C LEU A 459 -19.30 3.75 5.57
N HIS A 460 -19.89 2.67 5.04
CA HIS A 460 -20.97 1.97 5.72
C HIS A 460 -20.51 1.32 7.04
N ALA A 461 -19.40 0.59 7.02
CA ALA A 461 -18.85 -0.10 8.18
C ALA A 461 -18.45 0.87 9.30
N LEU A 462 -17.91 2.04 8.94
CA LEU A 462 -17.51 3.09 9.88
C LEU A 462 -18.67 4.01 10.31
N GLY A 463 -19.86 3.87 9.72
CA GLY A 463 -20.99 4.74 10.00
C GLY A 463 -20.77 6.20 9.61
N LEU A 464 -19.89 6.47 8.64
CA LEU A 464 -19.58 7.82 8.18
C LEU A 464 -20.71 8.38 7.30
N PRO A 465 -21.00 9.70 7.38
CA PRO A 465 -21.98 10.32 6.50
C PRO A 465 -21.48 10.30 5.05
N ALA A 466 -22.35 9.91 4.12
CA ALA A 466 -22.05 9.85 2.69
C ALA A 466 -23.20 10.47 1.89
N PRO A 467 -22.91 11.19 0.78
CA PRO A 467 -23.95 11.67 -0.12
C PRO A 467 -24.60 10.49 -0.86
N PRO A 468 -25.79 10.68 -1.47
CA PRO A 468 -26.29 9.74 -2.44
C PRO A 468 -25.23 9.51 -3.53
N CYS A 469 -25.05 8.27 -3.94
CA CYS A 469 -24.05 7.88 -4.92
C CYS A 469 -24.74 7.26 -6.13
N THR A 470 -24.47 7.79 -7.32
CA THR A 470 -24.85 7.17 -8.59
C THR A 470 -23.63 6.47 -9.15
N LEU A 471 -23.61 5.14 -9.18
CA LEU A 471 -22.59 4.35 -9.89
C LEU A 471 -23.04 4.14 -11.33
N LEU A 472 -22.27 4.67 -12.29
CA LEU A 472 -22.50 4.47 -13.73
C LEU A 472 -21.39 3.59 -14.29
N LEU A 473 -21.78 2.49 -14.92
CA LEU A 473 -20.90 1.56 -15.63
C LEU A 473 -21.22 1.55 -17.12
N ASN A 474 -20.28 1.97 -17.97
CA ASN A 474 -20.36 1.84 -19.43
C ASN A 474 -19.34 0.83 -19.96
N GLY A 475 -19.62 0.25 -21.12
CA GLY A 475 -18.76 -0.79 -21.73
C GLY A 475 -18.26 -0.40 -23.12
N ASP A 476 -18.10 0.90 -23.38
CA ASP A 476 -17.67 1.43 -24.67
C ASP A 476 -16.59 2.52 -24.54
N GLU A 477 -15.94 2.66 -23.37
CA GLU A 477 -14.94 3.72 -23.14
C GLU A 477 -13.79 3.65 -24.12
N GLU A 478 -13.24 2.46 -24.28
CA GLU A 478 -12.05 2.19 -25.10
C GLU A 478 -12.33 2.35 -26.60
N THR A 479 -13.61 2.47 -26.98
CA THR A 479 -14.07 2.76 -28.35
C THR A 479 -14.57 4.19 -28.53
N GLY A 480 -14.40 5.03 -27.50
CA GLY A 480 -14.73 6.44 -27.51
C GLY A 480 -16.13 6.77 -27.04
N SER A 481 -16.83 5.87 -26.35
CA SER A 481 -18.07 6.13 -25.59
C SER A 481 -19.24 6.73 -26.37
N ALA A 482 -19.31 6.48 -27.68
CA ALA A 482 -20.35 7.07 -28.51
C ALA A 482 -21.77 6.65 -28.08
N ALA A 483 -21.93 5.45 -27.51
CA ALA A 483 -23.21 5.00 -26.99
C ALA A 483 -23.46 5.55 -25.58
N SER A 484 -22.46 5.59 -24.71
CA SER A 484 -22.66 6.03 -23.32
C SER A 484 -22.66 7.56 -23.12
N GLN A 485 -22.10 8.36 -24.03
CA GLN A 485 -21.92 9.82 -23.89
C GLN A 485 -23.18 10.53 -23.36
N ALA A 486 -24.31 10.38 -24.04
CA ALA A 486 -25.54 11.09 -23.67
C ALA A 486 -26.05 10.72 -22.26
N VAL A 487 -25.78 9.49 -21.81
CA VAL A 487 -26.14 9.01 -20.47
C VAL A 487 -25.19 9.58 -19.43
N ILE A 488 -23.88 9.57 -19.71
CA ILE A 488 -22.85 10.17 -18.86
C ILE A 488 -23.15 11.65 -18.63
N GLU A 489 -23.43 12.40 -19.69
CA GLU A 489 -23.76 13.83 -19.59
C GLU A 489 -25.06 14.08 -18.80
N ALA A 490 -26.05 13.21 -18.93
CA ALA A 490 -27.32 13.34 -18.21
C ALA A 490 -27.15 13.13 -16.70
N GLU A 491 -26.44 12.08 -16.28
CA GLU A 491 -26.17 11.83 -14.87
C GLU A 491 -25.19 12.85 -14.29
N ALA A 492 -24.21 13.31 -15.07
CA ALA A 492 -23.27 14.36 -14.65
C ALA A 492 -23.99 15.68 -14.34
N ARG A 493 -24.96 16.08 -15.17
CA ARG A 493 -25.78 17.30 -14.93
C ARG A 493 -26.61 17.23 -13.65
N ALA A 494 -26.99 16.02 -13.21
CA ALA A 494 -27.75 15.81 -11.98
C ALA A 494 -26.85 15.72 -10.73
N ALA A 495 -25.55 15.52 -10.90
CA ALA A 495 -24.60 15.32 -9.82
C ALA A 495 -23.99 16.63 -9.30
N ARG A 496 -23.64 16.67 -8.01
CA ARG A 496 -22.83 17.77 -7.43
C ARG A 496 -21.37 17.72 -7.87
N ALA A 497 -20.87 16.51 -8.15
CA ALA A 497 -19.50 16.22 -8.52
C ALA A 497 -19.44 14.85 -9.21
N VAL A 498 -18.44 14.65 -10.06
CA VAL A 498 -18.13 13.37 -10.69
C VAL A 498 -16.76 12.90 -10.22
N LEU A 499 -16.68 11.67 -9.75
CA LEU A 499 -15.43 10.98 -9.42
C LEU A 499 -15.19 9.89 -10.47
N VAL A 500 -14.12 10.02 -11.25
CA VAL A 500 -13.75 9.07 -12.30
C VAL A 500 -12.66 8.16 -11.77
N PHE A 501 -12.95 6.85 -11.79
CA PHE A 501 -12.09 5.82 -11.18
C PHE A 501 -11.09 5.20 -12.17
N GLU A 502 -10.89 5.87 -13.28
CA GLU A 502 -9.73 5.77 -14.14
C GLU A 502 -8.42 5.66 -13.36
N ALA A 503 -7.48 4.88 -13.91
CA ALA A 503 -6.18 4.67 -13.30
C ALA A 503 -5.46 6.01 -13.03
N SER A 504 -4.68 6.08 -11.96
CA SER A 504 -3.87 7.27 -11.68
C SER A 504 -2.75 7.45 -12.71
N ALA A 505 -2.22 8.67 -12.83
CA ALA A 505 -1.00 8.91 -13.59
C ALA A 505 0.25 8.48 -12.79
N ASP A 506 1.43 8.58 -13.40
CA ASP A 506 2.71 8.22 -12.80
C ASP A 506 2.87 8.74 -11.37
N GLY A 507 3.31 7.86 -10.47
CA GLY A 507 3.48 8.19 -9.05
C GLY A 507 2.18 8.42 -8.28
N GLY A 508 1.03 8.00 -8.82
CA GLY A 508 -0.26 8.19 -8.16
C GLY A 508 -0.81 9.60 -8.29
N ALA A 509 -0.46 10.34 -9.35
CA ALA A 509 -1.02 11.67 -9.55
C ALA A 509 -2.48 11.60 -10.06
N LEU A 510 -3.34 12.50 -9.56
CA LEU A 510 -4.67 12.73 -10.12
C LEU A 510 -4.58 13.51 -11.43
N LYS A 511 -5.51 13.25 -12.34
CA LYS A 511 -5.53 13.84 -13.68
C LYS A 511 -6.45 15.06 -13.66
N THR A 512 -5.91 16.26 -13.51
CA THR A 512 -6.70 17.50 -13.42
C THR A 512 -6.75 18.27 -14.74
N THR A 513 -6.07 17.77 -15.77
CA THR A 513 -6.17 18.24 -17.15
C THR A 513 -6.00 17.06 -18.11
N ARG A 514 -6.85 16.98 -19.13
CA ARG A 514 -6.76 16.01 -20.24
C ARG A 514 -6.99 16.71 -21.57
N LYS A 515 -6.29 16.27 -22.62
CA LYS A 515 -6.52 16.81 -23.97
C LYS A 515 -7.88 16.40 -24.53
N GLY A 516 -8.44 17.24 -25.40
CA GLY A 516 -9.55 16.88 -26.27
C GLY A 516 -9.08 16.01 -27.43
N VAL A 517 -10.00 15.26 -28.05
CA VAL A 517 -9.72 14.27 -29.10
C VAL A 517 -10.59 14.52 -30.30
N GLY A 518 -9.98 14.65 -31.47
CA GLY A 518 -10.63 14.70 -32.77
C GLY A 518 -10.21 13.52 -33.62
N LEU A 519 -11.19 12.83 -34.19
CA LEU A 519 -11.00 11.69 -35.08
C LEU A 519 -11.55 12.05 -36.45
N PHE A 520 -10.68 12.12 -37.45
CA PHE A 520 -11.05 12.54 -38.81
C PHE A 520 -10.60 11.52 -39.87
N THR A 521 -11.27 11.51 -41.01
CA THR A 521 -10.89 10.74 -42.19
C THR A 521 -10.78 11.69 -43.38
N LEU A 522 -9.60 11.73 -44.01
CA LEU A 522 -9.34 12.43 -45.25
C LEU A 522 -9.53 11.47 -46.42
N THR A 523 -10.46 11.76 -47.31
CA THR A 523 -10.67 11.04 -48.57
C THR A 523 -10.37 11.96 -49.74
N VAL A 524 -9.58 11.49 -50.70
CA VAL A 524 -9.29 12.20 -51.93
C VAL A 524 -9.66 11.33 -53.13
N GLU A 525 -10.49 11.88 -54.02
CA GLU A 525 -10.79 11.28 -55.32
C GLU A 525 -10.05 12.07 -56.41
N GLY A 526 -9.38 11.35 -57.30
CA GLY A 526 -8.61 11.86 -58.42
C GLY A 526 -9.15 11.37 -59.76
N VAL A 527 -8.34 11.51 -60.80
CA VAL A 527 -8.64 11.04 -62.16
C VAL A 527 -7.56 10.05 -62.59
N GLU A 528 -7.96 8.81 -62.81
CA GLU A 528 -7.05 7.77 -63.30
C GLU A 528 -6.67 8.00 -64.76
N ALA A 529 -5.39 7.80 -65.07
CA ALA A 529 -4.85 7.86 -66.43
C ALA A 529 -3.60 6.99 -66.52
N HIS A 530 -3.26 6.51 -67.71
CA HIS A 530 -2.04 5.72 -67.90
C HIS A 530 -0.80 6.61 -67.73
N ALA A 531 0.02 6.32 -66.70
CA ALA A 531 1.09 7.22 -66.25
C ALA A 531 2.17 7.50 -67.32
N GLY A 532 2.33 6.63 -68.31
CA GLY A 532 3.30 6.80 -69.40
C GLY A 532 2.72 7.22 -70.76
N LEU A 533 1.40 7.07 -70.98
CA LEU A 533 0.79 7.34 -72.29
C LEU A 533 0.06 8.68 -72.27
N ASP A 534 -0.70 8.92 -71.19
CA ASP A 534 -1.57 10.09 -71.06
C ASP A 534 -1.32 10.83 -69.73
N PRO A 535 -0.06 11.21 -69.41
CA PRO A 535 0.28 11.76 -68.09
C PRO A 535 -0.40 13.09 -67.75
N ALA A 536 -0.87 13.84 -68.76
CA ALA A 536 -1.57 15.12 -68.56
C ALA A 536 -3.07 14.95 -68.24
N ASP A 537 -3.64 13.80 -68.59
CA ASP A 537 -5.09 13.55 -68.51
C ASP A 537 -5.51 13.10 -67.10
N GLY A 538 -4.56 12.66 -66.27
CA GLY A 538 -4.78 12.25 -64.89
C GLY A 538 -4.64 13.37 -63.86
N ALA A 539 -5.19 13.11 -62.67
CA ALA A 539 -5.02 13.92 -61.47
C ALA A 539 -4.83 12.97 -60.27
N SER A 540 -3.64 12.94 -59.68
CA SER A 540 -3.28 11.94 -58.68
C SER A 540 -3.86 12.26 -57.29
N ALA A 541 -4.78 11.41 -56.82
CA ALA A 541 -5.31 11.47 -55.45
C ALA A 541 -4.21 11.31 -54.39
N VAL A 542 -3.20 10.47 -54.66
CA VAL A 542 -2.06 10.25 -53.76
C VAL A 542 -1.20 11.51 -53.64
N LEU A 543 -0.95 12.22 -54.76
CA LEU A 543 -0.15 13.44 -54.74
C LEU A 543 -0.88 14.59 -54.06
N GLU A 544 -2.17 14.77 -54.36
CA GLU A 544 -3.03 15.74 -53.67
C GLU A 544 -3.03 15.44 -52.15
N ALA A 545 -3.29 14.19 -51.76
CA ALA A 545 -3.28 13.78 -50.36
C ALA A 545 -1.92 14.02 -49.67
N ALA A 546 -0.80 13.77 -50.35
CA ALA A 546 0.52 14.02 -49.78
C ALA A 546 0.69 15.51 -49.42
N HIS A 547 0.27 16.43 -50.28
CA HIS A 547 0.30 17.85 -49.96
C HIS A 547 -0.65 18.21 -48.80
N ARG A 548 -1.82 17.59 -48.73
CA ARG A 548 -2.80 17.83 -47.65
C ARG A 548 -2.30 17.30 -46.31
N ILE A 549 -1.68 16.13 -46.27
CA ILE A 549 -1.06 15.55 -45.07
C ILE A 549 0.05 16.46 -44.56
N ILE A 550 0.93 16.98 -45.43
CA ILE A 550 1.98 17.94 -45.04
C ILE A 550 1.36 19.23 -44.48
N ALA A 551 0.27 19.71 -45.06
CA ALA A 551 -0.43 20.90 -44.55
C ALA A 551 -1.07 20.65 -43.18
N LEU A 552 -1.65 19.46 -42.96
CA LEU A 552 -2.26 19.04 -41.70
C LEU A 552 -1.21 18.86 -40.60
N ASP A 553 -0.07 18.24 -40.90
CA ASP A 553 1.06 18.08 -39.98
C ASP A 553 1.59 19.44 -39.50
N ARG A 554 1.62 20.46 -40.37
CA ARG A 554 2.01 21.83 -40.00
C ARG A 554 1.05 22.53 -39.03
N LEU A 555 -0.14 21.98 -38.80
CA LEU A 555 -1.05 22.51 -37.78
C LEU A 555 -0.64 22.10 -36.37
N GLN A 556 0.22 21.08 -36.24
CA GLN A 556 0.79 20.64 -34.98
C GLN A 556 1.59 21.77 -34.32
N ASP A 557 1.35 21.95 -33.03
CA ASP A 557 2.14 22.81 -32.18
C ASP A 557 2.22 22.18 -30.78
N LEU A 558 3.28 21.42 -30.54
CA LEU A 558 3.47 20.73 -29.26
C LEU A 558 3.67 21.72 -28.10
N SER A 559 4.13 22.94 -28.37
CA SER A 559 4.31 23.99 -27.36
C SER A 559 2.96 24.55 -26.87
N LEU A 560 1.95 24.56 -27.74
CA LEU A 560 0.56 24.86 -27.40
C LEU A 560 -0.23 23.60 -26.99
N GLY A 561 0.42 22.44 -26.96
CA GLY A 561 -0.20 21.17 -26.57
C GLY A 561 -1.07 20.53 -27.66
N THR A 562 -0.92 20.93 -28.92
CA THR A 562 -1.62 20.35 -30.07
C THR A 562 -0.76 19.33 -30.78
N SER A 563 -1.25 18.10 -30.94
CA SER A 563 -0.60 17.05 -31.75
C SER A 563 -1.53 16.62 -32.87
N VAL A 564 -0.97 16.39 -34.06
CA VAL A 564 -1.68 15.89 -35.24
C VAL A 564 -0.95 14.64 -35.69
N ASN A 565 -1.67 13.53 -35.79
CA ASN A 565 -1.12 12.26 -36.24
C ASN A 565 -1.95 11.70 -37.39
N VAL A 566 -1.30 11.48 -38.54
CA VAL A 566 -1.90 10.74 -39.67
C VAL A 566 -1.42 9.30 -39.59
N GLY A 567 -2.17 8.47 -38.86
CA GLY A 567 -1.69 7.15 -38.46
C GLY A 567 -1.91 6.05 -39.51
N VAL A 568 -2.91 6.21 -40.38
CA VAL A 568 -3.29 5.20 -41.37
C VAL A 568 -3.44 5.86 -42.74
N VAL A 569 -2.86 5.25 -43.78
CA VAL A 569 -2.97 5.72 -45.17
C VAL A 569 -3.17 4.55 -46.13
N ALA A 570 -3.99 4.73 -47.17
CA ALA A 570 -4.18 3.79 -48.27
C ALA A 570 -4.54 4.53 -49.56
N GLY A 571 -3.95 4.17 -50.70
CA GLY A 571 -4.31 4.78 -51.99
C GLY A 571 -3.51 4.27 -53.19
N GLY A 572 -4.08 4.47 -54.38
CA GLY A 572 -3.55 3.95 -55.65
C GLY A 572 -3.79 2.45 -55.86
N THR A 573 -3.60 1.99 -57.10
CA THR A 573 -3.83 0.59 -57.49
C THR A 573 -2.57 -0.06 -58.07
N ARG A 574 -1.87 0.62 -58.99
CA ARG A 574 -0.62 0.18 -59.62
C ARG A 574 0.28 1.37 -59.93
N SER A 575 1.59 1.12 -60.07
CA SER A 575 2.58 2.18 -60.34
C SER A 575 2.45 2.85 -61.70
N ASN A 576 1.84 2.20 -62.69
CA ASN A 576 1.64 2.72 -64.04
C ASN A 576 0.25 3.36 -64.27
N VAL A 577 -0.53 3.56 -63.20
CA VAL A 577 -1.84 4.21 -63.23
C VAL A 577 -1.81 5.40 -62.28
N THR A 578 -2.20 6.58 -62.75
CA THR A 578 -2.40 7.76 -61.90
C THR A 578 -3.45 7.42 -60.84
N ALA A 579 -3.14 7.60 -59.56
CA ALA A 579 -4.00 7.13 -58.48
C ALA A 579 -5.35 7.86 -58.45
N GLY A 580 -6.45 7.11 -58.60
CA GLY A 580 -7.82 7.66 -58.55
C GLY A 580 -8.39 7.84 -57.15
N HIS A 581 -7.83 7.18 -56.12
CA HIS A 581 -8.37 7.22 -54.76
C HIS A 581 -7.28 7.22 -53.70
N PHE A 582 -7.54 7.90 -52.58
CA PHE A 582 -6.74 7.87 -51.37
C PHE A 582 -7.62 8.08 -50.12
N ARG A 583 -7.29 7.39 -49.03
CA ARG A 583 -7.90 7.55 -47.70
C ARG A 583 -6.81 7.63 -46.62
N ALA A 584 -6.98 8.53 -45.66
CA ALA A 584 -6.17 8.59 -44.44
C ALA A 584 -7.02 8.83 -43.19
N GLU A 585 -6.57 8.30 -42.06
CA GLU A 585 -7.20 8.49 -40.74
C GLU A 585 -6.30 9.35 -39.84
N LEU A 586 -6.92 10.31 -39.16
CA LEU A 586 -6.25 11.35 -38.39
C LEU A 586 -6.71 11.32 -36.94
N ASP A 587 -5.74 11.37 -36.03
CA ASP A 587 -5.92 11.61 -34.61
C ASP A 587 -5.35 12.99 -34.27
N ILE A 588 -6.20 13.86 -33.72
CA ILE A 588 -5.82 15.20 -33.33
C ILE A 588 -6.10 15.37 -31.84
N ARG A 589 -5.09 15.77 -31.08
CA ARG A 589 -5.21 16.09 -29.65
C ARG A 589 -4.96 17.57 -29.42
N VAL A 590 -5.78 18.21 -28.61
CA VAL A 590 -5.67 19.65 -28.28
C VAL A 590 -5.75 19.87 -26.78
N ALA A 591 -4.88 20.71 -26.24
CA ALA A 591 -4.81 20.97 -24.80
C ALA A 591 -5.82 22.00 -24.30
N THR A 592 -6.37 22.85 -25.18
CA THR A 592 -7.27 23.96 -24.82
C THR A 592 -8.43 24.08 -25.80
N GLY A 593 -9.52 24.73 -25.36
CA GLY A 593 -10.63 25.09 -26.25
C GLY A 593 -10.21 25.99 -27.42
N GLU A 594 -9.26 26.91 -27.18
CA GLU A 594 -8.73 27.79 -28.22
C GLU A 594 -7.99 27.03 -29.32
N GLU A 595 -7.19 26.03 -28.95
CA GLU A 595 -6.50 25.16 -29.92
C GLU A 595 -7.49 24.29 -30.70
N ARG A 596 -8.55 23.80 -30.05
CA ARG A 596 -9.65 23.12 -30.74
C ARG A 596 -10.27 24.01 -31.82
N ASP A 597 -10.54 25.27 -31.49
CA ASP A 597 -11.18 26.22 -32.40
C ASP A 597 -10.22 26.69 -33.51
N ARG A 598 -8.91 26.82 -33.23
CA ARG A 598 -7.86 27.06 -34.24
C ARG A 598 -7.80 25.92 -35.24
N ILE A 599 -7.72 24.68 -34.76
CA ILE A 599 -7.67 23.50 -35.62
C ILE A 599 -8.98 23.35 -36.41
N SER A 600 -10.14 23.54 -35.77
CA SER A 600 -11.43 23.45 -36.45
C SER A 600 -11.54 24.41 -37.64
N ARG A 601 -11.06 25.66 -37.50
CA ARG A 601 -10.99 26.62 -38.60
C ARG A 601 -10.06 26.15 -39.72
N ALA A 602 -8.86 25.69 -39.36
CA ALA A 602 -7.89 25.21 -40.35
C ALA A 602 -8.40 23.96 -41.12
N LEU A 603 -9.09 23.04 -40.45
CA LEU A 603 -9.70 21.87 -41.08
C LEU A 603 -10.83 22.26 -42.04
N ALA A 604 -11.61 23.28 -41.71
CA ALA A 604 -12.69 23.79 -42.56
C ALA A 604 -12.19 24.50 -43.84
N GLU A 605 -10.94 24.97 -43.85
CA GLU A 605 -10.30 25.64 -44.98
C GLU A 605 -9.63 24.68 -45.98
N ILE A 606 -9.67 23.36 -45.72
CA ILE A 606 -9.09 22.37 -46.62
C ILE A 606 -9.88 22.29 -47.93
N ALA A 607 -9.22 22.68 -49.02
CA ALA A 607 -9.72 22.62 -50.39
C ALA A 607 -8.79 21.78 -51.28
N PRO A 608 -9.18 21.30 -52.47
CA PRO A 608 -8.26 20.66 -53.42
C PRO A 608 -7.20 21.63 -54.00
N LEU A 609 -5.98 21.17 -54.30
CA LEU A 609 -4.98 21.93 -55.09
C LEU A 609 -5.25 21.79 -56.59
N ASP A 610 -5.50 20.55 -57.05
CA ASP A 610 -5.91 20.30 -58.44
C ASP A 610 -7.44 20.33 -58.51
N ALA A 611 -7.98 21.24 -59.33
CA ALA A 611 -9.42 21.42 -59.51
C ALA A 611 -10.15 20.16 -60.05
N ARG A 612 -9.41 19.17 -60.55
CA ARG A 612 -9.94 17.87 -61.01
C ARG A 612 -10.04 16.84 -59.88
N THR A 613 -9.45 17.12 -58.72
CA THR A 613 -9.57 16.26 -57.52
C THR A 613 -10.69 16.73 -56.62
N THR A 614 -11.24 15.81 -55.83
CA THR A 614 -12.17 16.12 -54.74
C THR A 614 -11.53 15.74 -53.42
N VAL A 615 -11.48 16.67 -52.48
CA VAL A 615 -10.98 16.44 -51.12
C VAL A 615 -12.16 16.51 -50.14
N ARG A 616 -12.31 15.48 -49.31
CA ARG A 616 -13.36 15.41 -48.28
C ARG A 616 -12.75 15.03 -46.95
N LEU A 617 -13.01 15.84 -45.92
CA LEU A 617 -12.71 15.50 -44.53
C LEU A 617 -14.03 15.13 -43.84
N THR A 618 -14.09 13.95 -43.24
CA THR A 618 -15.22 13.49 -42.42
C THR A 618 -14.75 13.16 -41.01
N GLY A 619 -15.68 12.90 -40.09
CA GLY A 619 -15.39 12.71 -38.66
C GLY A 619 -15.64 13.97 -37.86
N GLY A 620 -14.99 14.12 -36.71
CA GLY A 620 -15.23 15.26 -35.82
C GLY A 620 -14.51 15.15 -34.49
N TRP A 621 -14.78 16.13 -33.64
CA TRP A 621 -14.38 16.07 -32.23
C TRP A 621 -15.18 14.99 -31.51
N ASN A 622 -14.49 14.05 -30.88
CA ASN A 622 -15.09 13.03 -30.00
C ASN A 622 -15.09 13.56 -28.56
N ARG A 623 -13.92 13.63 -27.91
CA ARG A 623 -13.80 14.08 -26.51
C ARG A 623 -13.56 15.59 -26.45
N PRO A 624 -14.33 16.36 -25.66
CA PRO A 624 -14.04 17.77 -25.39
C PRO A 624 -12.75 17.90 -24.55
N VAL A 625 -12.23 19.11 -24.40
CA VAL A 625 -11.05 19.35 -23.56
C VAL A 625 -11.42 19.27 -22.07
N PHE A 626 -10.58 18.63 -21.26
CA PHE A 626 -10.71 18.62 -19.81
C PHE A 626 -9.71 19.62 -19.24
N GLU A 627 -10.18 20.81 -18.85
CA GLU A 627 -9.34 21.85 -18.24
C GLU A 627 -9.41 21.81 -16.71
N ARG A 628 -8.35 22.28 -16.04
CA ARG A 628 -8.33 22.45 -14.58
C ARG A 628 -9.19 23.65 -14.15
N THR A 629 -10.51 23.50 -14.26
CA THR A 629 -11.47 24.54 -13.84
C THR A 629 -11.39 24.81 -12.33
N PRO A 630 -11.96 25.92 -11.83
CA PRO A 630 -12.04 26.15 -10.38
C PRO A 630 -12.76 25.02 -9.63
N GLY A 631 -13.71 24.31 -10.26
CA GLY A 631 -14.37 23.15 -9.67
C GLY A 631 -13.44 21.95 -9.51
N VAL A 632 -12.69 21.62 -10.57
CA VAL A 632 -11.66 20.56 -10.56
C VAL A 632 -10.60 20.86 -9.49
N ALA A 633 -10.11 22.12 -9.46
CA ALA A 633 -9.13 22.55 -8.47
C ALA A 633 -9.64 22.37 -7.03
N ARG A 634 -10.90 22.72 -6.74
CA ARG A 634 -11.50 22.52 -5.41
C ARG A 634 -11.61 21.04 -5.04
N LEU A 635 -12.03 20.17 -5.97
CA LEU A 635 -12.09 18.73 -5.70
C LEU A 635 -10.71 18.13 -5.46
N TYR A 636 -9.69 18.57 -6.20
CA TYR A 636 -8.31 18.16 -5.96
C TYR A 636 -7.82 18.59 -4.57
N GLU A 637 -8.10 19.83 -4.17
CA GLU A 637 -7.75 20.34 -2.83
C GLU A 637 -8.45 19.55 -1.71
N LEU A 638 -9.72 19.19 -1.91
CA LEU A 638 -10.47 18.32 -1.01
C LEU A 638 -9.81 16.94 -0.90
N ALA A 639 -9.51 16.31 -2.04
CA ALA A 639 -8.83 15.02 -2.09
C ALA A 639 -7.45 15.08 -1.42
N ARG A 640 -6.69 16.16 -1.65
CA ARG A 640 -5.38 16.34 -1.01
C ARG A 640 -5.51 16.52 0.50
N ALA A 641 -6.54 17.19 0.98
CA ALA A 641 -6.82 17.29 2.41
C ALA A 641 -7.17 15.93 3.03
N CYS A 642 -7.93 15.08 2.32
CA CYS A 642 -8.24 13.71 2.72
C CYS A 642 -7.02 12.77 2.66
N ALA A 643 -6.10 13.01 1.73
CA ALA A 643 -4.88 12.23 1.55
C ALA A 643 -3.85 12.45 2.69
N ARG A 644 -3.73 13.67 3.21
CA ARG A 644 -2.78 14.01 4.30
C ARG A 644 -2.85 13.10 5.54
N PRO A 645 -4.02 12.87 6.18
CA PRO A 645 -4.09 11.98 7.34
C PRO A 645 -3.85 10.51 7.00
N LEU A 646 -3.94 10.13 5.73
CA LEU A 646 -3.59 8.80 5.22
C LEU A 646 -2.09 8.67 4.89
N GLY A 647 -1.31 9.75 5.04
CA GLY A 647 0.10 9.78 4.69
C GLY A 647 0.40 9.87 3.19
N VAL A 648 -0.61 10.18 2.37
CA VAL A 648 -0.48 10.15 0.91
C VAL A 648 -0.04 11.52 0.38
N ASP A 649 1.12 11.58 -0.27
CA ASP A 649 1.54 12.75 -1.06
C ASP A 649 0.77 12.80 -2.39
N LEU A 650 -0.47 13.30 -2.32
CA LEU A 650 -1.37 13.33 -3.47
C LEU A 650 -1.02 14.47 -4.44
N ARG A 651 -0.42 14.11 -5.56
CA ARG A 651 -0.06 15.03 -6.65
C ARG A 651 -1.18 15.13 -7.69
N GLU A 652 -1.11 16.17 -8.53
CA GLU A 652 -1.93 16.30 -9.73
C GLU A 652 -1.03 16.51 -10.96
N THR A 653 -1.56 16.17 -12.14
CA THR A 653 -0.84 16.34 -13.40
C THR A 653 -1.79 16.55 -14.59
N ALA A 654 -1.22 16.98 -15.71
CA ALA A 654 -1.86 17.05 -17.02
C ALA A 654 -1.44 15.85 -17.88
N VAL A 655 -2.40 15.20 -18.55
CA VAL A 655 -2.14 14.03 -19.40
C VAL A 655 -2.67 14.20 -20.82
N GLY A 656 -2.05 13.50 -21.78
CA GLY A 656 -2.46 13.51 -23.19
C GLY A 656 -3.71 12.67 -23.50
N GLY A 657 -3.98 11.63 -22.70
CA GLY A 657 -5.12 10.73 -22.88
C GLY A 657 -6.44 11.32 -22.37
N ALA A 658 -7.53 11.02 -23.06
CA ALA A 658 -8.89 11.39 -22.65
C ALA A 658 -9.54 10.29 -21.80
N SER A 659 -10.70 10.58 -21.22
CA SER A 659 -11.58 9.64 -20.52
C SER A 659 -13.03 10.11 -20.65
N ASP A 660 -13.98 9.34 -20.13
CA ASP A 660 -15.36 9.80 -19.98
C ASP A 660 -15.51 11.02 -19.05
N GLY A 661 -14.50 11.30 -18.22
CA GLY A 661 -14.41 12.52 -17.42
C GLY A 661 -14.46 13.80 -18.27
N ASN A 662 -13.97 13.74 -19.52
CA ASN A 662 -14.05 14.87 -20.45
C ASN A 662 -15.51 15.26 -20.73
N PHE A 663 -16.40 14.29 -20.97
CA PHE A 663 -17.83 14.57 -21.20
C PHE A 663 -18.51 15.12 -19.95
N ALA A 664 -18.23 14.50 -18.80
CA ALA A 664 -18.77 14.95 -17.52
C ALA A 664 -18.40 16.42 -17.25
N LEU A 665 -17.14 16.80 -17.45
CA LEU A 665 -16.68 18.18 -17.22
C LEU A 665 -17.33 19.17 -18.19
N ALA A 666 -17.52 18.77 -19.46
CA ALA A 666 -18.14 19.62 -20.47
C ALA A 666 -19.58 20.02 -20.15
N THR A 667 -20.26 19.29 -19.24
CA THR A 667 -21.58 19.68 -18.74
C THR A 667 -21.55 20.83 -17.72
N GLY A 668 -20.36 21.23 -17.25
CA GLY A 668 -20.16 22.21 -16.18
C GLY A 668 -20.03 21.61 -14.78
N THR A 669 -20.25 20.30 -14.62
CA THR A 669 -20.12 19.61 -13.33
C THR A 669 -18.64 19.43 -12.95
N PRO A 670 -18.22 19.75 -11.71
CA PRO A 670 -16.86 19.49 -11.24
C PRO A 670 -16.48 17.99 -11.33
N VAL A 671 -15.29 17.70 -11.86
CA VAL A 671 -14.79 16.33 -12.04
C VAL A 671 -13.46 16.14 -11.32
N LEU A 672 -13.29 15.00 -10.64
CA LEU A 672 -12.01 14.52 -10.15
C LEU A 672 -11.69 13.20 -10.86
N ASP A 673 -10.54 13.14 -11.55
CA ASP A 673 -10.15 12.00 -12.39
C ASP A 673 -8.79 11.45 -11.96
N GLY A 674 -8.53 10.17 -12.28
CA GLY A 674 -7.36 9.42 -11.88
C GLY A 674 -7.44 8.88 -10.45
N LEU A 675 -8.66 8.77 -9.89
CA LEU A 675 -8.86 8.28 -8.52
C LEU A 675 -8.70 6.76 -8.38
N GLY A 676 -8.56 6.07 -9.51
CA GLY A 676 -8.35 4.63 -9.60
C GLY A 676 -6.97 4.15 -9.16
N ALA A 677 -6.60 2.96 -9.64
CA ALA A 677 -5.38 2.27 -9.22
C ALA A 677 -4.08 3.03 -9.45
N ILE A 678 -3.11 2.74 -8.58
CA ILE A 678 -1.70 3.11 -8.75
C ILE A 678 -1.01 1.92 -9.41
N GLY A 679 -0.22 2.18 -10.46
CA GLY A 679 0.30 1.14 -11.32
C GLY A 679 0.85 1.71 -12.63
N GLY A 680 0.82 0.91 -13.67
CA GLY A 680 1.23 1.36 -15.00
C GLY A 680 1.10 0.28 -16.07
N GLY A 681 1.41 0.66 -17.32
CA GLY A 681 1.34 -0.25 -18.46
C GLY A 681 -0.07 -0.43 -19.03
N ALA A 682 -0.93 0.60 -18.93
CA ALA A 682 -2.22 0.61 -19.62
C ALA A 682 -2.03 0.25 -21.11
N HIS A 683 -2.91 -0.61 -21.62
CA HIS A 683 -2.89 -1.11 -23.01
C HIS A 683 -1.60 -1.86 -23.41
N ALA A 684 -0.83 -2.34 -22.43
CA ALA A 684 0.42 -3.08 -22.64
C ALA A 684 0.50 -4.34 -21.77
N ARG A 685 1.27 -5.35 -22.20
CA ARG A 685 1.48 -6.60 -21.43
C ARG A 685 2.19 -6.39 -20.08
N SER A 686 2.73 -5.20 -19.85
CA SER A 686 3.31 -4.78 -18.58
C SER A 686 2.28 -4.22 -17.60
N GLU A 687 0.98 -4.23 -17.94
CA GLU A 687 -0.12 -3.74 -17.11
C GLU A 687 -0.06 -4.34 -15.70
N HIS A 688 -0.09 -3.45 -14.71
CA HIS A 688 -0.06 -3.85 -13.31
C HIS A 688 -0.63 -2.78 -12.38
N VAL A 689 -1.03 -3.21 -11.19
CA VAL A 689 -1.42 -2.35 -10.07
C VAL A 689 -0.66 -2.69 -8.79
N SER A 690 -0.57 -1.72 -7.89
CA SER A 690 -0.12 -1.89 -6.50
C SER A 690 -1.30 -2.30 -5.61
N ALA A 691 -1.19 -3.46 -4.94
CA ALA A 691 -2.17 -3.93 -3.98
C ALA A 691 -2.33 -2.97 -2.79
N ALA A 692 -1.21 -2.49 -2.23
CA ALA A 692 -1.24 -1.46 -1.19
C ALA A 692 -1.85 -0.14 -1.69
N GLY A 693 -1.49 0.27 -2.91
CA GLY A 693 -2.08 1.44 -3.56
C GLY A 693 -3.59 1.32 -3.75
N MET A 694 -4.14 0.10 -3.91
CA MET A 694 -5.59 -0.07 -3.96
C MET A 694 -6.28 0.16 -2.61
N VAL A 695 -5.66 -0.25 -1.50
CA VAL A 695 -6.17 0.04 -0.15
C VAL A 695 -6.14 1.54 0.09
N GLU A 696 -5.02 2.18 -0.22
CA GLU A 696 -4.83 3.63 -0.12
C GLU A 696 -5.91 4.40 -0.90
N ARG A 697 -6.14 4.03 -2.17
CA ARG A 697 -7.13 4.67 -3.03
C ARG A 697 -8.56 4.44 -2.59
N SER A 698 -8.88 3.26 -2.07
CA SER A 698 -10.20 2.99 -1.50
C SER A 698 -10.46 3.88 -0.26
N ALA A 699 -9.46 4.03 0.61
CA ALA A 699 -9.54 4.90 1.77
C ALA A 699 -9.64 6.39 1.37
N LEU A 700 -8.87 6.82 0.37
CA LEU A 700 -8.94 8.18 -0.17
C LEU A 700 -10.32 8.48 -0.75
N ALA A 701 -10.88 7.57 -1.56
CA ALA A 701 -12.21 7.74 -2.14
C ALA A 701 -13.30 7.80 -1.06
N ALA A 702 -13.21 6.96 -0.02
CA ALA A 702 -14.09 7.04 1.14
C ALA A 702 -13.95 8.40 1.85
N GLY A 703 -12.73 8.87 2.08
CA GLY A 703 -12.45 10.17 2.69
C GLY A 703 -13.05 11.33 1.91
N VAL A 704 -12.89 11.36 0.58
CA VAL A 704 -13.48 12.39 -0.29
C VAL A 704 -15.00 12.37 -0.21
N LEU A 705 -15.61 11.19 -0.28
CA LEU A 705 -17.07 11.03 -0.18
C LEU A 705 -17.60 11.51 1.18
N ALA A 706 -16.91 11.19 2.28
CA ALA A 706 -17.28 11.67 3.60
C ALA A 706 -17.09 13.20 3.76
N ALA A 707 -16.04 13.75 3.16
CA ALA A 707 -15.71 15.17 3.28
C ALA A 707 -16.76 16.09 2.63
N PHE A 708 -17.57 15.57 1.70
CA PHE A 708 -18.75 16.27 1.18
C PHE A 708 -19.77 16.66 2.26
N ALA A 709 -19.69 16.11 3.47
CA ALA A 709 -20.52 16.50 4.61
C ALA A 709 -20.07 17.84 5.24
N ALA A 710 -18.77 18.11 5.18
CA ALA A 710 -18.17 19.37 5.64
C ALA A 710 -18.23 20.45 4.55
N ASP A 711 -18.17 20.03 3.28
CA ASP A 711 -18.34 20.88 2.10
C ASP A 711 -19.84 21.09 1.79
N ARG A 712 -20.52 21.90 2.62
CA ARG A 712 -21.92 22.26 2.34
C ARG A 712 -21.98 23.09 1.06
N PRO A 713 -22.91 22.80 0.12
CA PRO A 713 -23.13 23.68 -1.02
C PRO A 713 -23.48 25.08 -0.50
N ALA A 714 -22.89 26.11 -1.11
CA ALA A 714 -23.36 27.48 -0.90
C ALA A 714 -24.85 27.52 -1.26
N GLU A 715 -25.69 27.98 -0.34
CA GLU A 715 -27.11 28.20 -0.63
C GLU A 715 -27.20 29.05 -1.90
N ALA A 716 -27.88 28.52 -2.92
CA ALA A 716 -28.19 29.29 -4.12
C ALA A 716 -29.07 30.46 -3.68
N ALA A 717 -28.51 31.67 -3.74
CA ALA A 717 -29.21 32.93 -3.47
C ALA A 717 -30.13 33.32 -4.64
#